data_AF-A0A094FZP6-F1
#
_entry.id   AF-A0A094FZP6-F1
#
_cell.length_a   1.000
_cell.length_b   1.000
_cell.length_c   1.000
_cell.angle_alpha   90.00
_cell.angle_beta   90.00
_cell.angle_gamma   90.00
#
_symmetry.space_group_name_H-M   'P 1'
#
loop_
_entity.id
_entity.type
_entity.pdbx_description
1 polymer ?
#
loop_
_entity_poly.entity_id
_entity_poly.type
_entity_poly.pdbx_seq_one_letter_code
_entity_poly.pdbx_strand_id
1 'polypeptide(L)'
;METVAAPLPSLVFHDEVNRGSIDPRSITETWLQNLQQKVSENQLRDVSELFIDECWWRDIVALSWNITTKCGRNEISQYLQLQAAKSGFGQLNVVDQGALQPRLSNMGGLIWIESGFSFETKVGTGRGIVRLANVGPLQWKAWIVHTNLDELKGFPEQSPQEKPKCYKPTNSQVLIIGAGQSGLALAARLKALGVSALIVDKSPQVGDSWRQRYESVKSHTPRYTDHFPHLDYPSDYPDFLPRNHIIGWMEHYQKVMDLNIEFGVTVGKVDYDNSTQQYTIAIKSQDGSERVVTSRHLVLATGLIGRDPLHPEFENESSFTGQIYHSLSHKSASLVPDLGAKRVAIIGAGTSAFDIAQDFVNCGAKEVTIIQRSPVFVLSLEAQDKFVFAGWNMMPTNDADLAGNSFPLPVALTLHVGVTQMMAQHDARLLSGLEKAGLSVKRGEDGTGLLHHQLLKAGHFYVDQGACQMIVDGKIKIKRSKEGVKGFDQKAVVLADGEALEADIVVVATGFKPSSDVAKRIMGEEFMAKVGKMGELDEEKERIAWWRPTAVPGFWYMTGSFLWSRCFSKPLALQIKAVEEGLNPDYNLVTYTVEYSEEAGLYDSVMTYDADDDHDIGVEVGADDMDSKIAVVNFSARGGAADRWAEGLKKSNMSVTLPGKLEAKMAKSSVEMACGIDSNRKVYRRSTLSLISERFIPYTQAVNFKNGSIIAAYTYSKTNIFTSLSNTMSASDIILNTAIAAVNNNDHLRIYTQDTNGGVRESLYEGKWQNGNSSNTIIRVYTLSTDNVLTETAYSANRGWYTGDLGAKKFVVAPYSKIAATFLATGSLQLRVYAQLPDNTIQEYGYDSASSGWEKQTNLGSAVAGSSIATTSFNISSLSIRTYIQTPSLSLAEHAYDSSKGWYTGAFSISSAPPRAAIAATSFSLASTIALRVYHAAADNTLIERAYDGDGWYAGAFVQRSIPGTQAAVIAWTSEGTQLRVYFQNGTQVTGVSEWVWSNGWVKGAAAIPPAAQ
;
A
#
# COMPACT_ATOMS: atom_id res chain seq x y z
N MET A 1 -4.24 -12.36 28.94
CA MET A 1 -3.99 -12.82 27.56
C MET A 1 -2.98 -13.93 27.71
N GLU A 2 -3.39 -15.17 27.44
CA GLU A 2 -2.41 -16.24 27.21
C GLU A 2 -1.65 -15.94 25.91
N THR A 3 -0.51 -16.60 25.69
CA THR A 3 0.46 -16.20 24.67
C THR A 3 -0.04 -16.49 23.25
N VAL A 4 -0.75 -15.50 22.68
CA VAL A 4 -1.04 -15.41 21.23
C VAL A 4 0.26 -15.22 20.42
N ALA A 5 1.29 -14.65 21.05
CA ALA A 5 2.63 -14.50 20.50
C ALA A 5 3.29 -15.87 20.24
N ALA A 6 3.78 -16.09 19.01
CA ALA A 6 4.50 -17.30 18.63
C ALA A 6 6.00 -17.22 19.00
N PRO A 7 6.68 -18.35 19.28
CA PRO A 7 8.14 -18.39 19.28
C PRO A 7 8.69 -18.03 17.89
N LEU A 8 9.90 -17.45 17.87
CA LEU A 8 10.63 -17.18 16.63
C LEU A 8 11.69 -18.28 16.44
N PRO A 9 11.86 -18.84 15.24
CA PRO A 9 12.94 -19.77 14.94
C PRO A 9 14.30 -19.07 14.95
N SER A 10 15.38 -19.85 14.88
CA SER A 10 16.73 -19.32 14.69
C SER A 10 16.88 -18.74 13.28
N LEU A 11 16.79 -17.42 13.17
CA LEU A 11 16.93 -16.66 11.92
C LEU A 11 18.32 -16.04 11.85
N VAL A 12 19.34 -16.88 11.66
CA VAL A 12 20.75 -16.47 11.50
C VAL A 12 21.36 -17.20 10.30
N PHE A 13 22.58 -16.83 9.92
CA PHE A 13 23.37 -17.64 9.00
C PHE A 13 23.93 -18.88 9.71
N HIS A 14 23.89 -20.03 9.03
CA HIS A 14 24.73 -21.18 9.34
C HIS A 14 26.22 -20.77 9.21
N ASP A 15 27.08 -21.22 10.13
CA ASP A 15 28.44 -20.69 10.30
C ASP A 15 29.32 -20.76 9.04
N GLU A 16 29.09 -21.77 8.20
CA GLU A 16 29.82 -22.00 6.95
C GLU A 16 29.34 -21.15 5.75
N VAL A 17 28.33 -20.28 5.92
CA VAL A 17 27.79 -19.46 4.81
C VAL A 17 28.75 -18.34 4.41
N ASN A 18 29.28 -18.43 3.19
CA ASN A 18 29.92 -17.30 2.52
C ASN A 18 28.85 -16.25 2.15
N ARG A 19 28.78 -15.18 2.95
CA ARG A 19 27.85 -14.06 2.75
C ARG A 19 28.00 -13.36 1.39
N GLY A 20 29.18 -13.45 0.77
CA GLY A 20 29.46 -12.86 -0.55
C GLY A 20 28.92 -13.65 -1.73
N SER A 21 28.39 -14.87 -1.52
CA SER A 21 27.81 -15.71 -2.57
C SER A 21 26.31 -15.99 -2.36
N ILE A 22 25.62 -15.17 -1.56
CA ILE A 22 24.17 -15.24 -1.40
C ILE A 22 23.52 -14.47 -2.54
N ASP A 23 22.75 -15.16 -3.38
CA ASP A 23 21.87 -14.56 -4.39
C ASP A 23 20.40 -14.76 -3.95
N PRO A 24 19.75 -13.73 -3.37
CA PRO A 24 18.35 -13.81 -2.95
C PRO A 24 17.38 -14.17 -4.08
N ARG A 25 17.69 -13.79 -5.34
CA ARG A 25 16.84 -14.07 -6.50
C ARG A 25 16.91 -15.56 -6.83
N SER A 26 18.11 -16.07 -7.14
CA SER A 26 18.31 -17.48 -7.52
C SER A 26 17.80 -18.45 -6.43
N ILE A 27 18.02 -18.12 -5.16
CA ILE A 27 17.51 -18.90 -4.02
C ILE A 27 15.97 -18.92 -4.00
N THR A 28 15.31 -17.78 -4.26
CA THR A 28 13.84 -17.70 -4.29
C THR A 28 13.25 -18.38 -5.52
N GLU A 29 13.84 -18.18 -6.71
CA GLU A 29 13.44 -18.84 -7.95
C GLU A 29 13.50 -20.37 -7.80
N THR A 30 14.60 -20.89 -7.23
CA THR A 30 14.76 -22.32 -6.93
C THR A 30 13.69 -22.84 -5.96
N TRP A 31 13.39 -22.09 -4.89
CA TRP A 31 12.37 -22.50 -3.92
C TRP A 31 10.96 -22.52 -4.53
N LEU A 32 10.59 -21.51 -5.33
CA LEU A 32 9.30 -21.46 -6.02
C LEU A 32 9.17 -22.55 -7.09
N GLN A 33 10.24 -22.89 -7.80
CA GLN A 33 10.25 -24.02 -8.74
C GLN A 33 9.98 -25.35 -8.02
N ASN A 34 10.63 -25.59 -6.88
CA ASN A 34 10.41 -26.80 -6.08
C ASN A 34 8.97 -26.88 -5.52
N LEU A 35 8.40 -25.75 -5.07
CA LEU A 35 6.99 -25.68 -4.67
C LEU A 35 6.06 -25.93 -5.86
N GLN A 36 6.29 -25.27 -7.00
CA GLN A 36 5.51 -25.43 -8.22
C GLN A 36 5.51 -26.89 -8.70
N GLN A 37 6.66 -27.56 -8.63
CA GLN A 37 6.79 -28.98 -8.95
C GLN A 37 5.93 -29.85 -8.01
N LYS A 38 6.12 -29.74 -6.69
CA LYS A 38 5.32 -30.53 -5.72
C LYS A 38 3.82 -30.29 -5.84
N VAL A 39 3.39 -29.07 -6.15
CA VAL A 39 1.98 -28.77 -6.45
C VAL A 39 1.51 -29.49 -7.73
N SER A 40 2.28 -29.41 -8.81
CA SER A 40 1.91 -30.05 -10.10
C SER A 40 1.94 -31.59 -10.06
N GLU A 41 2.81 -32.18 -9.26
CA GLU A 41 2.95 -33.64 -9.08
C GLU A 41 2.08 -34.19 -7.93
N ASN A 42 1.29 -33.32 -7.26
CA ASN A 42 0.50 -33.64 -6.06
C ASN A 42 1.31 -34.27 -4.90
N GLN A 43 2.60 -33.93 -4.80
CA GLN A 43 3.54 -34.42 -3.78
C GLN A 43 3.56 -33.51 -2.55
N LEU A 44 2.38 -33.09 -2.10
CA LEU A 44 2.22 -32.12 -0.99
C LEU A 44 2.15 -32.77 0.40
N ARG A 45 2.07 -34.12 0.46
CA ARG A 45 2.02 -34.89 1.71
C ARG A 45 3.20 -34.61 2.66
N ASP A 46 4.40 -34.44 2.10
CA ASP A 46 5.56 -33.95 2.85
C ASP A 46 6.13 -32.68 2.21
N VAL A 47 6.25 -31.65 3.04
CA VAL A 47 6.80 -30.33 2.71
C VAL A 47 8.09 -30.02 3.49
N SER A 48 8.68 -31.03 4.15
CA SER A 48 9.90 -30.91 4.97
C SER A 48 11.11 -30.35 4.22
N GLU A 49 11.20 -30.59 2.92
CA GLU A 49 12.22 -30.04 2.03
C GLU A 49 12.03 -28.53 1.80
N LEU A 50 10.79 -28.05 1.79
CA LEU A 50 10.45 -26.65 1.50
C LEU A 50 10.42 -25.75 2.74
N PHE A 51 10.08 -26.28 3.91
CA PHE A 51 9.81 -25.48 5.12
C PHE A 51 10.67 -25.88 6.33
N ILE A 52 10.96 -24.91 7.19
CA ILE A 52 11.51 -25.16 8.53
C ILE A 52 10.44 -25.78 9.46
N ASP A 53 10.78 -26.07 10.71
CA ASP A 53 9.87 -26.70 11.67
C ASP A 53 8.80 -25.69 12.14
N GLU A 54 9.22 -24.52 12.63
CA GLU A 54 8.36 -23.40 13.07
C GLU A 54 7.86 -22.53 11.90
N CYS A 55 7.34 -23.17 10.86
CA CYS A 55 6.89 -22.54 9.62
C CYS A 55 5.41 -22.12 9.63
N TRP A 56 5.06 -21.21 8.72
CA TRP A 56 3.72 -20.63 8.59
C TRP A 56 3.27 -20.46 7.14
N TRP A 57 1.97 -20.65 6.87
CA TRP A 57 1.32 -20.18 5.64
C TRP A 57 0.11 -19.31 5.99
N ARG A 58 0.05 -18.07 5.50
CA ARG A 58 -1.10 -17.17 5.66
C ARG A 58 -1.77 -16.87 4.32
N ASP A 59 -3.00 -17.33 4.14
CA ASP A 59 -3.78 -17.08 2.92
C ASP A 59 -4.85 -16.01 3.17
N ILE A 60 -4.92 -15.03 2.27
CA ILE A 60 -5.97 -14.02 2.20
C ILE A 60 -6.74 -14.26 0.90
N VAL A 61 -7.81 -15.06 1.03
CA VAL A 61 -8.87 -15.31 0.04
C VAL A 61 -8.42 -15.88 -1.31
N ALA A 62 -7.22 -16.48 -1.41
CA ALA A 62 -6.63 -16.89 -2.69
C ALA A 62 -6.65 -18.39 -2.96
N LEU A 63 -6.30 -19.21 -1.96
CA LEU A 63 -6.37 -20.68 -2.03
C LEU A 63 -7.69 -21.19 -1.46
N SER A 64 -8.18 -20.54 -0.41
CA SER A 64 -9.52 -20.69 0.15
C SER A 64 -10.31 -19.39 0.02
N TRP A 65 -11.65 -19.43 0.08
CA TRP A 65 -12.48 -18.22 0.16
C TRP A 65 -12.61 -17.69 1.60
N ASN A 66 -11.48 -17.63 2.32
CA ASN A 66 -11.39 -17.18 3.71
C ASN A 66 -10.02 -16.49 3.95
N ILE A 67 -9.87 -15.84 5.11
CA ILE A 67 -8.56 -15.53 5.68
C ILE A 67 -8.19 -16.68 6.61
N THR A 68 -7.03 -17.30 6.42
CA THR A 68 -6.60 -18.50 7.16
C THR A 68 -5.09 -18.49 7.41
N THR A 69 -4.69 -19.00 8.59
CA THR A 69 -3.29 -19.10 9.02
C THR A 69 -2.98 -20.54 9.46
N LYS A 70 -2.03 -21.19 8.79
CA LYS A 70 -1.54 -22.53 9.10
C LYS A 70 -0.16 -22.46 9.75
N CYS A 71 0.07 -23.29 10.77
CA CYS A 71 1.29 -23.33 11.58
C CYS A 71 1.88 -24.75 11.58
N GLY A 72 3.17 -24.86 11.27
CA GLY A 72 3.89 -26.12 11.18
C GLY A 72 3.63 -26.91 9.89
N ARG A 73 4.55 -27.81 9.55
CA ARG A 73 4.57 -28.55 8.28
C ARG A 73 3.30 -29.35 8.02
N ASN A 74 2.70 -29.95 9.05
CA ASN A 74 1.55 -30.84 8.92
C ASN A 74 0.30 -30.09 8.45
N GLU A 75 0.00 -28.95 9.09
CA GLU A 75 -1.13 -28.09 8.72
C GLU A 75 -0.96 -27.51 7.31
N ILE A 76 0.27 -27.11 6.96
CA ILE A 76 0.62 -26.58 5.63
C ILE A 76 0.49 -27.69 4.56
N SER A 77 0.99 -28.90 4.83
CA SER A 77 0.86 -30.09 3.97
C SER A 77 -0.61 -30.38 3.66
N GLN A 78 -1.44 -30.56 4.70
CA GLN A 78 -2.86 -30.85 4.54
C GLN A 78 -3.61 -29.72 3.81
N TYR A 79 -3.35 -28.47 4.19
CA TYR A 79 -3.98 -27.30 3.56
C TYR A 79 -3.65 -27.18 2.08
N LEU A 80 -2.36 -27.32 1.70
CA LEU A 80 -1.95 -27.25 0.31
C LEU A 80 -2.47 -28.45 -0.49
N GLN A 81 -2.41 -29.68 0.04
CA GLN A 81 -2.89 -30.88 -0.64
C GLN A 81 -4.41 -30.77 -0.96
N LEU A 82 -5.19 -30.15 -0.08
CA LEU A 82 -6.61 -29.89 -0.31
C LEU A 82 -6.85 -28.69 -1.24
N GLN A 83 -6.27 -27.53 -0.92
CA GLN A 83 -6.66 -26.27 -1.56
C GLN A 83 -5.90 -25.94 -2.85
N ALA A 84 -4.65 -26.40 -3.03
CA ALA A 84 -3.89 -26.10 -4.26
C ALA A 84 -4.56 -26.76 -5.48
N ALA A 85 -5.02 -28.01 -5.37
CA ALA A 85 -5.79 -28.69 -6.40
C ALA A 85 -7.19 -28.07 -6.61
N LYS A 86 -7.87 -27.67 -5.52
CA LYS A 86 -9.21 -27.04 -5.58
C LYS A 86 -9.18 -25.67 -6.25
N SER A 87 -8.32 -24.77 -5.80
CA SER A 87 -8.09 -23.44 -6.41
C SER A 87 -7.40 -23.50 -7.77
N GLY A 88 -6.59 -24.53 -8.05
CA GLY A 88 -5.72 -24.60 -9.22
C GLY A 88 -4.52 -23.65 -9.13
N PHE A 89 -3.90 -23.60 -7.95
CA PHE A 89 -2.73 -22.77 -7.65
C PHE A 89 -1.52 -23.13 -8.52
N GLY A 90 -0.90 -22.13 -9.13
CA GLY A 90 0.32 -22.32 -9.92
C GLY A 90 0.78 -21.06 -10.64
N GLN A 91 1.62 -21.23 -11.66
CA GLN A 91 2.33 -20.15 -12.36
C GLN A 91 3.12 -19.27 -11.37
N LEU A 92 3.88 -19.92 -10.49
CA LEU A 92 4.66 -19.24 -9.45
C LEU A 92 5.87 -18.53 -10.05
N ASN A 93 5.83 -17.20 -10.10
CA ASN A 93 6.90 -16.37 -10.65
C ASN A 93 7.42 -15.39 -9.60
N VAL A 94 8.74 -15.22 -9.46
CA VAL A 94 9.33 -14.18 -8.60
C VAL A 94 8.88 -12.80 -9.09
N VAL A 95 8.50 -11.91 -8.17
CA VAL A 95 8.43 -10.47 -8.47
C VAL A 95 9.85 -9.94 -8.37
N ASP A 96 10.59 -9.91 -9.48
CA ASP A 96 12.02 -9.56 -9.51
C ASP A 96 12.27 -8.05 -9.59
N GLN A 97 11.26 -7.25 -9.25
CA GLN A 97 11.19 -5.83 -9.51
C GLN A 97 10.57 -5.03 -8.35
N GLY A 98 11.11 -3.83 -8.13
CA GLY A 98 10.50 -2.83 -7.25
C GLY A 98 10.61 -3.20 -5.77
N ALA A 99 9.62 -2.79 -4.98
CA ALA A 99 9.70 -2.87 -3.52
C ALA A 99 9.64 -4.30 -2.94
N LEU A 100 9.11 -5.24 -3.72
CA LEU A 100 8.95 -6.65 -3.33
C LEU A 100 10.06 -7.55 -3.91
N GLN A 101 11.08 -6.98 -4.56
CA GLN A 101 12.14 -7.78 -5.19
C GLN A 101 13.00 -8.56 -4.16
N PRO A 102 13.51 -9.75 -4.51
CA PRO A 102 14.27 -10.61 -3.61
C PRO A 102 15.40 -9.87 -2.89
N ARG A 103 15.35 -9.83 -1.56
CA ARG A 103 16.30 -9.10 -0.73
C ARG A 103 16.68 -9.86 0.53
N LEU A 104 17.96 -9.77 0.91
CA LEU A 104 18.37 -10.15 2.25
C LEU A 104 17.85 -9.12 3.26
N SER A 105 17.00 -9.54 4.17
CA SER A 105 16.44 -8.73 5.24
C SER A 105 17.17 -8.98 6.56
N ASN A 106 17.33 -7.94 7.36
CA ASN A 106 17.85 -8.03 8.73
C ASN A 106 17.01 -7.11 9.64
N MET A 107 16.39 -7.68 10.67
CA MET A 107 15.63 -6.93 11.68
C MET A 107 16.09 -7.33 13.08
N GLY A 108 16.85 -6.45 13.73
CA GLY A 108 17.35 -6.68 15.10
C GLY A 108 18.31 -7.88 15.23
N GLY A 109 18.95 -8.31 14.14
CA GLY A 109 19.80 -9.50 14.10
C GLY A 109 19.10 -10.77 13.59
N LEU A 110 17.78 -10.76 13.42
CA LEU A 110 17.04 -11.80 12.71
C LEU A 110 17.21 -11.62 11.20
N ILE A 111 17.67 -12.64 10.48
CA ILE A 111 18.08 -12.60 9.08
C ILE A 111 17.29 -13.62 8.25
N TRP A 112 16.71 -13.18 7.14
CA TRP A 112 16.01 -14.02 6.15
C TRP A 112 16.09 -13.41 4.75
N ILE A 113 15.86 -14.21 3.70
CA ILE A 113 15.55 -13.66 2.36
C ILE A 113 14.06 -13.37 2.32
N GLU A 114 13.67 -12.15 1.94
CA GLU A 114 12.29 -11.74 1.70
C GLU A 114 12.09 -11.51 0.20
N SER A 115 11.01 -12.05 -0.37
CA SER A 115 10.66 -11.83 -1.77
C SER A 115 9.16 -11.89 -1.99
N GLY A 116 8.66 -11.05 -2.89
CA GLY A 116 7.36 -11.21 -3.51
C GLY A 116 7.36 -12.31 -4.58
N PHE A 117 6.18 -12.86 -4.85
CA PHE A 117 5.90 -13.72 -6.00
C PHE A 117 4.49 -13.44 -6.53
N SER A 118 4.25 -13.73 -7.81
CA SER A 118 2.93 -13.74 -8.42
C SER A 118 2.49 -15.19 -8.69
N PHE A 119 1.18 -15.40 -8.76
CA PHE A 119 0.57 -16.70 -9.04
C PHE A 119 -0.81 -16.55 -9.69
N GLU A 120 -1.27 -17.63 -10.34
CA GLU A 120 -2.63 -17.75 -10.83
C GLU A 120 -3.43 -18.80 -10.03
N THR A 121 -4.76 -18.67 -10.10
CA THR A 121 -5.73 -19.71 -9.76
C THR A 121 -6.74 -19.88 -10.90
N LYS A 122 -7.66 -20.84 -10.78
CA LYS A 122 -8.79 -21.00 -11.73
C LYS A 122 -9.65 -19.74 -11.84
N VAL A 123 -9.82 -19.03 -10.73
CA VAL A 123 -10.78 -17.90 -10.60
C VAL A 123 -10.13 -16.52 -10.70
N GLY A 124 -8.80 -16.42 -10.60
CA GLY A 124 -8.15 -15.13 -10.44
C GLY A 124 -6.63 -15.14 -10.59
N THR A 125 -6.03 -14.00 -10.23
CA THR A 125 -4.59 -13.79 -10.13
C THR A 125 -4.26 -13.22 -8.75
N GLY A 126 -3.10 -13.56 -8.21
CA GLY A 126 -2.69 -13.16 -6.88
C GLY A 126 -1.21 -12.84 -6.77
N ARG A 127 -0.85 -12.24 -5.63
CA ARG A 127 0.52 -11.99 -5.21
C ARG A 127 0.73 -12.53 -3.81
N GLY A 128 1.95 -13.00 -3.56
CA GLY A 128 2.36 -13.58 -2.30
C GLY A 128 3.72 -13.04 -1.88
N ILE A 129 4.11 -13.37 -0.65
CA ILE A 129 5.42 -13.05 -0.09
C ILE A 129 5.97 -14.30 0.57
N VAL A 130 7.23 -14.63 0.32
CA VAL A 130 7.97 -15.70 0.97
C VAL A 130 9.12 -15.14 1.79
N ARG A 131 9.35 -15.73 2.97
CA ARG A 131 10.49 -15.47 3.84
C ARG A 131 11.27 -16.75 4.04
N LEU A 132 12.47 -16.83 3.48
CA LEU A 132 13.35 -17.99 3.53
C LEU A 132 14.39 -17.83 4.64
N ALA A 133 14.41 -18.77 5.58
CA ALA A 133 15.46 -18.93 6.59
C ALA A 133 16.61 -19.78 6.02
N ASN A 134 17.83 -19.50 6.46
CA ASN A 134 18.99 -20.30 6.12
C ASN A 134 19.11 -21.49 7.09
N VAL A 135 19.34 -22.70 6.55
CA VAL A 135 19.39 -23.95 7.33
C VAL A 135 20.63 -24.79 7.05
N GLY A 136 21.57 -24.27 6.26
CA GLY A 136 22.81 -24.94 5.88
C GLY A 136 23.62 -24.10 4.89
N PRO A 137 24.82 -24.54 4.49
CA PRO A 137 25.77 -23.70 3.72
C PRO A 137 25.21 -23.16 2.40
N LEU A 138 24.33 -23.94 1.74
CA LEU A 138 23.61 -23.59 0.51
C LEU A 138 22.09 -23.79 0.64
N GLN A 139 21.59 -24.17 1.82
CA GLN A 139 20.20 -24.59 2.00
C GLN A 139 19.34 -23.49 2.63
N TRP A 140 18.17 -23.27 2.02
CA TRP A 140 17.20 -22.25 2.43
C TRP A 140 15.79 -22.83 2.38
N LYS A 141 14.99 -22.57 3.41
CA LYS A 141 13.63 -23.10 3.56
C LYS A 141 12.69 -22.01 4.05
N ALA A 142 11.42 -22.09 3.67
CA ALA A 142 10.42 -21.11 4.08
C ALA A 142 10.13 -21.17 5.58
N TRP A 143 10.22 -19.99 6.21
CA TRP A 143 9.68 -19.67 7.53
C TRP A 143 8.24 -19.19 7.41
N ILE A 144 7.97 -18.26 6.50
CA ILE A 144 6.61 -17.72 6.26
C ILE A 144 6.36 -17.72 4.76
N VAL A 145 5.19 -18.21 4.36
CA VAL A 145 4.60 -17.95 3.04
C VAL A 145 3.28 -17.22 3.23
N HIS A 146 3.01 -16.27 2.34
CA HIS A 146 1.76 -15.55 2.27
C HIS A 146 1.21 -15.61 0.84
N THR A 147 -0.10 -15.82 0.71
CA THR A 147 -0.85 -15.68 -0.55
C THR A 147 -2.01 -14.69 -0.38
N ASN A 148 -2.23 -13.81 -1.37
CA ASN A 148 -3.33 -12.86 -1.41
C ASN A 148 -3.93 -12.77 -2.82
N LEU A 149 -5.26 -12.84 -2.94
CA LEU A 149 -5.94 -12.65 -4.22
C LEU A 149 -5.98 -11.17 -4.59
N ASP A 150 -5.56 -10.83 -5.81
CA ASP A 150 -5.53 -9.45 -6.28
C ASP A 150 -6.59 -9.15 -7.36
N GLU A 151 -7.03 -10.12 -8.15
CA GLU A 151 -8.09 -9.90 -9.15
C GLU A 151 -8.86 -11.19 -9.48
N LEU A 152 -10.12 -11.05 -9.89
CA LEU A 152 -10.95 -12.14 -10.44
C LEU A 152 -10.91 -12.10 -11.97
N LYS A 153 -10.64 -13.26 -12.59
CA LYS A 153 -10.59 -13.39 -14.05
C LYS A 153 -11.96 -13.04 -14.66
N GLY A 154 -11.97 -12.04 -15.55
CA GLY A 154 -13.19 -11.50 -16.15
C GLY A 154 -13.89 -10.39 -15.35
N PHE A 155 -13.45 -10.10 -14.12
CA PHE A 155 -14.05 -9.06 -13.26
C PHE A 155 -12.99 -8.12 -12.63
N PRO A 156 -12.20 -7.40 -13.44
CA PRO A 156 -11.28 -6.37 -12.94
C PRO A 156 -12.04 -5.21 -12.29
N GLU A 157 -11.39 -4.50 -11.36
CA GLU A 157 -11.95 -3.28 -10.76
C GLU A 157 -12.00 -2.14 -11.79
N GLN A 158 -13.21 -1.66 -12.09
CA GLN A 158 -13.45 -0.58 -13.06
C GLN A 158 -13.02 0.79 -12.52
N SER A 159 -12.64 1.69 -13.43
CA SER A 159 -12.30 3.08 -13.09
C SER A 159 -13.53 3.82 -12.53
N PRO A 160 -13.41 4.61 -11.43
CA PRO A 160 -14.53 5.34 -10.84
C PRO A 160 -15.22 6.35 -11.76
N GLN A 161 -14.64 6.64 -12.94
CA GLN A 161 -15.16 7.60 -13.92
C GLN A 161 -16.08 6.98 -14.99
N GLU A 162 -16.23 5.65 -15.04
CA GLU A 162 -17.17 5.00 -15.96
C GLU A 162 -18.61 5.09 -15.43
N LYS A 163 -19.58 5.37 -16.31
CA LYS A 163 -20.97 5.62 -15.90
C LYS A 163 -21.64 4.32 -15.41
N PRO A 164 -22.15 4.27 -14.17
CA PRO A 164 -22.77 3.06 -13.64
C PRO A 164 -24.08 2.72 -14.35
N LYS A 165 -24.42 1.41 -14.38
CA LYS A 165 -25.79 0.96 -14.65
C LYS A 165 -26.69 1.44 -13.51
N CYS A 166 -27.82 2.06 -13.84
CA CYS A 166 -28.77 2.54 -12.83
C CYS A 166 -29.56 1.38 -12.21
N TYR A 167 -29.28 1.06 -10.95
CA TYR A 167 -30.02 0.09 -10.16
C TYR A 167 -31.09 0.79 -9.29
N LYS A 168 -32.22 0.13 -9.04
CA LYS A 168 -33.28 0.68 -8.17
C LYS A 168 -32.90 0.51 -6.69
N PRO A 169 -33.07 1.52 -5.82
CA PRO A 169 -32.68 1.44 -4.41
C PRO A 169 -33.33 0.32 -3.60
N THR A 170 -34.48 -0.20 -4.05
CA THR A 170 -35.27 -1.22 -3.34
C THR A 170 -34.77 -2.66 -3.52
N ASN A 171 -33.74 -2.90 -4.33
CA ASN A 171 -33.22 -4.25 -4.61
C ASN A 171 -31.71 -4.22 -4.91
N SER A 172 -30.91 -3.80 -3.92
CA SER A 172 -29.45 -3.84 -3.99
C SER A 172 -28.93 -5.21 -3.52
N GLN A 173 -27.90 -5.74 -4.18
CA GLN A 173 -27.31 -7.03 -3.81
C GLN A 173 -26.73 -6.99 -2.39
N VAL A 174 -26.16 -5.86 -1.98
CA VAL A 174 -25.54 -5.64 -0.66
C VAL A 174 -26.21 -4.49 0.08
N LEU A 175 -26.60 -4.70 1.34
CA LEU A 175 -26.92 -3.63 2.29
C LEU A 175 -25.74 -3.44 3.25
N ILE A 176 -25.27 -2.20 3.42
CA ILE A 176 -24.12 -1.85 4.28
C ILE A 176 -24.60 -0.92 5.40
N ILE A 177 -24.52 -1.38 6.65
CA ILE A 177 -24.95 -0.62 7.83
C ILE A 177 -23.76 0.18 8.37
N GLY A 178 -23.68 1.46 8.00
CA GLY A 178 -22.70 2.44 8.48
C GLY A 178 -21.92 3.15 7.37
N ALA A 179 -22.04 4.48 7.28
CA ALA A 179 -21.31 5.36 6.37
C ALA A 179 -19.97 5.86 6.96
N GLY A 180 -19.36 5.06 7.84
CA GLY A 180 -17.98 5.26 8.31
C GLY A 180 -16.95 4.85 7.25
N GLN A 181 -15.66 5.09 7.52
CA GLN A 181 -14.59 4.85 6.54
C GLN A 181 -14.58 3.41 5.98
N SER A 182 -14.92 2.41 6.81
CA SER A 182 -14.97 1.00 6.44
C SER A 182 -16.11 0.69 5.46
N GLY A 183 -17.28 1.32 5.62
CA GLY A 183 -18.43 1.16 4.73
C GLY A 183 -18.25 1.88 3.40
N LEU A 184 -17.72 3.12 3.43
CA LEU A 184 -17.40 3.88 2.22
C LEU A 184 -16.33 3.16 1.38
N ALA A 185 -15.27 2.62 2.02
CA ALA A 185 -14.21 1.87 1.35
C ALA A 185 -14.72 0.58 0.70
N LEU A 186 -15.61 -0.17 1.36
CA LEU A 186 -16.19 -1.38 0.78
C LEU A 186 -17.17 -1.07 -0.36
N ALA A 187 -18.04 -0.06 -0.20
CA ALA A 187 -18.99 0.34 -1.25
C ALA A 187 -18.28 0.78 -2.54
N ALA A 188 -17.14 1.48 -2.41
CA ALA A 188 -16.27 1.84 -3.54
C ALA A 188 -15.77 0.60 -4.29
N ARG A 189 -15.18 -0.38 -3.58
CA ARG A 189 -14.69 -1.64 -4.18
C ARG A 189 -15.81 -2.46 -4.83
N LEU A 190 -16.95 -2.59 -4.15
CA LEU A 190 -18.13 -3.30 -4.69
C LEU A 190 -18.65 -2.64 -5.97
N LYS A 191 -18.73 -1.30 -6.00
CA LYS A 191 -19.12 -0.55 -7.20
C LYS A 191 -18.13 -0.76 -8.35
N ALA A 192 -16.81 -0.76 -8.08
CA ALA A 192 -15.78 -1.05 -9.06
C ALA A 192 -15.86 -2.48 -9.63
N LEU A 193 -16.32 -3.46 -8.84
CA LEU A 193 -16.61 -4.85 -9.28
C LEU A 193 -18.02 -5.02 -9.89
N GLY A 194 -18.76 -3.92 -10.07
CA GLY A 194 -20.11 -3.91 -10.64
C GLY A 194 -21.24 -4.43 -9.72
N VAL A 195 -20.95 -4.68 -8.45
CA VAL A 195 -21.92 -5.16 -7.44
C VAL A 195 -22.72 -4.00 -6.87
N SER A 196 -24.05 -4.11 -6.90
CA SER A 196 -24.95 -3.07 -6.39
C SER A 196 -25.01 -3.05 -4.86
N ALA A 197 -24.74 -1.87 -4.27
CA ALA A 197 -24.78 -1.66 -2.83
C ALA A 197 -25.64 -0.45 -2.44
N LEU A 198 -26.27 -0.52 -1.27
CA LEU A 198 -26.87 0.60 -0.55
C LEU A 198 -26.20 0.72 0.82
N ILE A 199 -25.70 1.90 1.16
CA ILE A 199 -25.24 2.22 2.52
C ILE A 199 -26.40 2.89 3.28
N VAL A 200 -26.59 2.51 4.55
CA VAL A 200 -27.53 3.17 5.47
C VAL A 200 -26.80 3.65 6.71
N ASP A 201 -27.07 4.90 7.15
CA ASP A 201 -26.55 5.43 8.42
C ASP A 201 -27.61 6.26 9.17
N LYS A 202 -27.59 6.16 10.49
CA LYS A 202 -28.47 6.91 11.40
C LYS A 202 -28.11 8.39 11.52
N SER A 203 -26.88 8.73 11.14
CA SER A 203 -26.35 10.09 11.16
C SER A 203 -26.93 10.90 10.00
N PRO A 204 -27.19 12.22 10.16
CA PRO A 204 -27.66 13.08 9.07
C PRO A 204 -26.72 13.18 7.86
N GLN A 205 -25.40 13.03 8.03
CA GLN A 205 -24.45 13.07 6.91
C GLN A 205 -23.16 12.25 7.14
N VAL A 206 -22.45 11.95 6.05
CA VAL A 206 -21.08 11.41 6.09
C VAL A 206 -20.17 12.32 6.93
N GLY A 207 -19.21 11.71 7.63
CA GLY A 207 -18.26 12.42 8.49
C GLY A 207 -18.77 12.72 9.90
N ASP A 208 -20.07 12.54 10.19
CA ASP A 208 -20.63 12.79 11.54
C ASP A 208 -20.06 11.88 12.62
N SER A 209 -19.58 10.69 12.24
CA SER A 209 -18.80 9.82 13.12
C SER A 209 -17.54 10.51 13.67
N TRP A 210 -16.94 11.42 12.91
CA TRP A 210 -15.83 12.29 13.32
C TRP A 210 -16.32 13.64 13.86
N ARG A 211 -17.37 14.24 13.29
CA ARG A 211 -17.95 15.52 13.76
C ARG A 211 -18.44 15.46 15.20
N GLN A 212 -18.96 14.31 15.63
CA GLN A 212 -19.42 14.07 17.00
C GLN A 212 -18.28 13.93 18.04
N ARG A 213 -17.00 13.79 17.63
CA ARG A 213 -15.84 13.81 18.54
C ARG A 213 -15.45 15.23 18.95
N TYR A 214 -14.61 15.35 19.98
CA TYR A 214 -13.99 16.60 20.40
C TYR A 214 -13.16 17.25 19.28
N GLU A 215 -13.06 18.57 19.30
CA GLU A 215 -12.60 19.35 18.15
C GLU A 215 -11.10 19.23 17.88
N SER A 216 -10.32 19.02 18.94
CA SER A 216 -8.86 18.88 18.91
C SER A 216 -8.35 17.55 18.31
N VAL A 217 -9.22 16.57 18.04
CA VAL A 217 -8.81 15.23 17.60
C VAL A 217 -8.17 15.21 16.22
N LYS A 218 -7.12 14.41 16.06
CA LYS A 218 -6.40 14.16 14.79
C LYS A 218 -6.12 12.67 14.61
N SER A 219 -5.71 12.25 13.41
CA SER A 219 -5.22 10.89 13.19
C SER A 219 -3.90 10.64 13.93
N HIS A 220 -3.71 9.42 14.42
CA HIS A 220 -2.43 8.92 14.95
C HIS A 220 -1.64 8.16 13.89
N THR A 221 -2.25 7.93 12.73
CA THR A 221 -1.65 7.31 11.54
C THR A 221 -1.26 8.40 10.54
N PRO A 222 -0.10 8.30 9.88
CA PRO A 222 0.28 9.24 8.82
C PRO A 222 -0.66 9.14 7.61
N ARG A 223 -0.93 10.26 6.96
CA ARG A 223 -1.82 10.43 5.81
C ARG A 223 -1.56 9.44 4.68
N TYR A 224 -0.29 9.12 4.42
CA TYR A 224 0.15 8.14 3.42
C TYR A 224 -0.22 6.68 3.77
N THR A 225 -0.48 6.38 5.05
CA THR A 225 -1.05 5.08 5.50
C THR A 225 -2.58 5.04 5.46
N ASP A 226 -3.24 6.20 5.47
CA ASP A 226 -4.69 6.33 5.69
C ASP A 226 -5.50 6.55 4.38
N HIS A 227 -4.87 6.49 3.20
CA HIS A 227 -5.54 6.63 1.89
C HIS A 227 -6.77 5.72 1.71
N PHE A 228 -7.81 6.20 1.02
CA PHE A 228 -8.99 5.41 0.70
C PHE A 228 -8.78 4.58 -0.58
N PRO A 229 -9.56 3.51 -0.83
CA PRO A 229 -9.57 2.84 -2.12
C PRO A 229 -9.77 3.82 -3.30
N HIS A 230 -8.96 3.68 -4.34
CA HIS A 230 -8.98 4.46 -5.59
C HIS A 230 -8.67 5.97 -5.48
N LEU A 231 -8.61 6.58 -4.29
CA LEU A 231 -8.33 8.02 -4.10
C LEU A 231 -7.46 8.26 -2.86
N ASP A 232 -6.24 8.72 -3.12
CA ASP A 232 -5.27 9.14 -2.11
C ASP A 232 -5.64 10.49 -1.49
N TYR A 233 -5.28 10.70 -0.23
CA TYR A 233 -5.40 12.03 0.41
C TYR A 233 -4.47 13.04 -0.30
N PRO A 234 -4.89 14.30 -0.51
CA PRO A 234 -4.08 15.33 -1.16
C PRO A 234 -2.67 15.47 -0.55
N SER A 235 -1.69 15.83 -1.38
CA SER A 235 -0.27 15.91 -0.98
C SER A 235 0.10 17.15 -0.17
N ASP A 236 -0.80 18.14 -0.11
CA ASP A 236 -0.72 19.35 0.71
C ASP A 236 -1.40 19.20 2.09
N TYR A 237 -2.17 18.14 2.32
CA TYR A 237 -2.80 17.87 3.60
C TYR A 237 -1.75 17.48 4.66
N PRO A 238 -1.90 17.90 5.94
CA PRO A 238 -1.00 17.50 7.01
C PRO A 238 -0.95 15.98 7.19
N ASP A 239 0.23 15.42 7.44
CA ASP A 239 0.37 13.96 7.59
C ASP A 239 -0.40 13.41 8.80
N PHE A 240 -0.51 14.16 9.90
CA PHE A 240 -1.40 13.80 11.02
C PHE A 240 -2.72 14.57 10.92
N LEU A 241 -3.62 14.03 10.10
CA LEU A 241 -4.86 14.65 9.62
C LEU A 241 -5.78 15.14 10.78
N PRO A 242 -6.06 16.45 10.89
CA PRO A 242 -7.05 16.98 11.84
C PRO A 242 -8.48 16.57 11.48
N ARG A 243 -9.36 16.45 12.48
CA ARG A 243 -10.81 16.14 12.37
C ARG A 243 -11.49 16.72 11.13
N ASN A 244 -11.31 18.01 10.87
CA ASN A 244 -12.03 18.69 9.78
C ASN A 244 -11.51 18.31 8.38
N HIS A 245 -10.23 17.95 8.23
CA HIS A 245 -9.70 17.42 6.97
C HIS A 245 -10.25 16.02 6.69
N ILE A 246 -10.36 15.17 7.72
CA ILE A 246 -10.98 13.84 7.64
C ILE A 246 -12.45 13.96 7.21
N ILE A 247 -13.21 14.84 7.85
CA ILE A 247 -14.63 15.08 7.53
C ILE A 247 -14.78 15.57 6.09
N GLY A 248 -14.06 16.62 5.70
CA GLY A 248 -14.14 17.20 4.35
C GLY A 248 -13.72 16.19 3.27
N TRP A 249 -12.71 15.37 3.52
CA TRP A 249 -12.31 14.30 2.61
C TRP A 249 -13.35 13.20 2.48
N MET A 250 -13.94 12.72 3.57
CA MET A 250 -15.03 11.73 3.50
C MET A 250 -16.25 12.29 2.75
N GLU A 251 -16.61 13.55 2.99
CA GLU A 251 -17.70 14.26 2.31
C GLU A 251 -17.41 14.56 0.81
N HIS A 252 -16.13 14.55 0.41
CA HIS A 252 -15.69 14.64 -0.99
C HIS A 252 -15.65 13.25 -1.66
N TYR A 253 -15.01 12.28 -1.02
CA TYR A 253 -14.84 10.90 -1.48
C TYR A 253 -16.17 10.25 -1.87
N GLN A 254 -17.19 10.34 -0.99
CA GLN A 254 -18.50 9.76 -1.26
C GLN A 254 -19.19 10.34 -2.51
N LYS A 255 -18.90 11.60 -2.86
CA LYS A 255 -19.43 12.28 -4.06
C LYS A 255 -18.65 11.92 -5.31
N VAL A 256 -17.30 11.89 -5.24
CA VAL A 256 -16.45 11.54 -6.40
C VAL A 256 -16.62 10.06 -6.78
N MET A 257 -16.79 9.19 -5.79
CA MET A 257 -17.09 7.77 -6.01
C MET A 257 -18.58 7.52 -6.30
N ASP A 258 -19.44 8.54 -6.20
CA ASP A 258 -20.89 8.49 -6.48
C ASP A 258 -21.56 7.32 -5.71
N LEU A 259 -21.41 7.32 -4.38
CA LEU A 259 -21.88 6.24 -3.52
C LEU A 259 -23.37 6.39 -3.18
N ASN A 260 -24.11 5.29 -3.25
CA ASN A 260 -25.52 5.20 -2.89
C ASN A 260 -25.68 5.12 -1.37
N ILE A 261 -26.05 6.23 -0.72
CA ILE A 261 -26.13 6.34 0.75
C ILE A 261 -27.47 6.97 1.17
N GLU A 262 -28.15 6.33 2.12
CA GLU A 262 -29.33 6.85 2.81
C GLU A 262 -28.99 7.25 4.25
N PHE A 263 -29.36 8.48 4.64
CA PHE A 263 -29.02 9.10 5.92
C PHE A 263 -30.24 9.26 6.81
N GLY A 264 -30.01 9.42 8.12
CA GLY A 264 -31.08 9.59 9.10
C GLY A 264 -31.96 8.35 9.27
N VAL A 265 -31.41 7.15 9.02
CA VAL A 265 -32.14 5.88 9.08
C VAL A 265 -31.48 4.88 10.03
N THR A 266 -32.29 4.18 10.83
CA THR A 266 -31.86 3.07 11.68
C THR A 266 -32.40 1.75 11.14
N VAL A 267 -31.56 0.72 11.10
CA VAL A 267 -32.04 -0.65 10.86
C VAL A 267 -32.74 -1.18 12.12
N GLY A 268 -33.93 -1.75 11.91
CA GLY A 268 -34.74 -2.44 12.90
C GLY A 268 -34.57 -3.95 12.78
N LYS A 269 -35.69 -4.68 12.66
CA LYS A 269 -35.67 -6.14 12.50
C LYS A 269 -34.97 -6.56 11.21
N VAL A 270 -34.15 -7.59 11.31
CA VAL A 270 -33.56 -8.32 10.17
C VAL A 270 -34.02 -9.77 10.25
N ASP A 271 -34.56 -10.27 9.14
CA ASP A 271 -34.83 -11.69 8.92
C ASP A 271 -33.97 -12.19 7.75
N TYR A 272 -33.65 -13.48 7.73
CA TYR A 272 -33.02 -14.15 6.58
C TYR A 272 -33.90 -15.31 6.13
N ASP A 273 -34.23 -15.33 4.85
CA ASP A 273 -35.03 -16.38 4.22
C ASP A 273 -34.12 -17.35 3.47
N ASN A 274 -34.01 -18.57 4.01
CA ASN A 274 -33.25 -19.67 3.42
C ASN A 274 -33.75 -20.10 2.03
N SER A 275 -35.02 -19.88 1.71
CA SER A 275 -35.63 -20.31 0.45
C SER A 275 -35.34 -19.35 -0.72
N THR A 276 -35.24 -18.05 -0.45
CA THR A 276 -34.88 -17.01 -1.43
C THR A 276 -33.40 -16.60 -1.37
N GLN A 277 -32.67 -17.06 -0.35
CA GLN A 277 -31.30 -16.65 -0.02
C GLN A 277 -31.15 -15.13 0.10
N GLN A 278 -32.09 -14.49 0.80
CA GLN A 278 -32.15 -13.05 0.96
C GLN A 278 -32.49 -12.63 2.39
N TYR A 279 -31.89 -11.52 2.79
CA TYR A 279 -32.27 -10.76 3.96
C TYR A 279 -33.52 -9.92 3.65
N THR A 280 -34.41 -9.83 4.63
CA THR A 280 -35.49 -8.85 4.69
C THR A 280 -35.19 -7.91 5.85
N ILE A 281 -34.95 -6.63 5.55
CA ILE A 281 -34.50 -5.63 6.53
C ILE A 281 -35.55 -4.52 6.68
N ALA A 282 -35.99 -4.28 7.92
CA ALA A 282 -36.73 -3.09 8.27
C ALA A 282 -35.77 -1.89 8.42
N ILE A 283 -36.02 -0.83 7.65
CA ILE A 283 -35.33 0.46 7.73
C ILE A 283 -36.32 1.49 8.26
N LYS A 284 -35.95 2.18 9.34
CA LYS A 284 -36.77 3.17 10.02
C LYS A 284 -36.15 4.56 9.93
N SER A 285 -36.91 5.52 9.43
CA SER A 285 -36.50 6.92 9.28
C SER A 285 -36.67 7.72 10.59
N GLN A 286 -35.98 8.86 10.69
CA GLN A 286 -36.08 9.79 11.83
C GLN A 286 -37.50 10.35 12.06
N ASP A 287 -38.37 10.39 11.05
CA ASP A 287 -39.79 10.77 11.18
C ASP A 287 -40.68 9.64 11.76
N GLY A 288 -40.10 8.46 12.00
CA GLY A 288 -40.78 7.27 12.50
C GLY A 288 -41.38 6.38 11.41
N SER A 289 -41.34 6.78 10.13
CA SER A 289 -41.76 5.93 9.01
C SER A 289 -40.83 4.72 8.86
N GLU A 290 -41.39 3.61 8.38
CA GLU A 290 -40.70 2.32 8.31
C GLU A 290 -40.95 1.66 6.95
N ARG A 291 -39.88 1.16 6.34
CA ARG A 291 -39.87 0.59 4.99
C ARG A 291 -38.99 -0.66 4.95
N VAL A 292 -39.33 -1.62 4.09
CA VAL A 292 -38.55 -2.86 3.94
C VAL A 292 -37.59 -2.75 2.75
N VAL A 293 -36.41 -3.36 2.88
CA VAL A 293 -35.45 -3.61 1.79
C VAL A 293 -35.06 -5.09 1.79
N THR A 294 -34.86 -5.64 0.60
CA THR A 294 -34.27 -6.98 0.40
C THR A 294 -32.84 -6.87 -0.14
N SER A 295 -31.96 -7.74 0.33
CA SER A 295 -30.59 -7.89 -0.20
C SER A 295 -30.09 -9.33 -0.05
N ARG A 296 -29.16 -9.76 -0.90
CA ARG A 296 -28.50 -11.10 -0.77
C ARG A 296 -27.41 -11.09 0.28
N HIS A 297 -26.72 -9.95 0.44
CA HIS A 297 -25.70 -9.74 1.45
C HIS A 297 -26.06 -8.62 2.42
N LEU A 298 -25.59 -8.77 3.65
CA LEU A 298 -25.70 -7.79 4.72
C LEU A 298 -24.33 -7.58 5.37
N VAL A 299 -23.85 -6.34 5.38
CA VAL A 299 -22.56 -5.97 5.95
C VAL A 299 -22.75 -5.01 7.11
N LEU A 300 -22.23 -5.34 8.29
CA LEU A 300 -22.07 -4.35 9.35
C LEU A 300 -20.76 -3.59 9.16
N ALA A 301 -20.86 -2.28 8.94
CA ALA A 301 -19.75 -1.32 8.85
C ALA A 301 -19.71 -0.38 10.07
N THR A 302 -20.17 -0.87 11.23
CA THR A 302 -20.48 -0.08 12.44
C THR A 302 -19.25 0.40 13.23
N GLY A 303 -18.04 0.09 12.76
CA GLY A 303 -16.77 0.58 13.31
C GLY A 303 -16.05 -0.40 14.25
N LEU A 304 -14.83 -0.03 14.62
CA LEU A 304 -13.91 -0.87 15.40
C LEU A 304 -14.25 -0.89 16.89
N ILE A 305 -14.60 0.27 17.44
CA ILE A 305 -14.92 0.51 18.85
C ILE A 305 -16.37 1.01 18.92
N GLY A 306 -17.15 0.52 19.89
CA GLY A 306 -18.53 0.97 20.10
C GLY A 306 -18.63 2.43 20.54
N ARG A 307 -19.86 2.98 20.55
CA ARG A 307 -20.16 4.30 21.17
C ARG A 307 -20.76 4.19 22.57
N ASP A 308 -21.03 2.96 22.98
CA ASP A 308 -21.33 2.48 24.34
C ASP A 308 -20.38 3.00 25.42
N PRO A 309 -20.57 4.09 26.20
CA PRO A 309 -19.55 4.47 27.17
C PRO A 309 -19.41 3.41 28.26
N LEU A 310 -18.18 3.08 28.66
CA LEU A 310 -17.92 2.26 29.84
C LEU A 310 -17.85 3.17 31.06
N HIS A 311 -18.98 3.44 31.68
CA HIS A 311 -19.04 4.11 32.98
C HIS A 311 -18.95 3.05 34.09
N PRO A 312 -17.93 3.09 34.97
CA PRO A 312 -17.96 2.35 36.23
C PRO A 312 -19.07 2.90 37.13
N GLU A 313 -19.52 2.08 38.09
CA GLU A 313 -20.28 2.57 39.24
C GLU A 313 -19.28 3.09 40.29
N PHE A 314 -19.59 4.25 40.89
CA PHE A 314 -18.75 4.92 41.88
C PHE A 314 -19.56 5.23 43.13
N GLU A 315 -19.00 5.02 44.33
CA GLU A 315 -19.68 5.35 45.58
C GLU A 315 -20.00 6.84 45.66
N ASN A 316 -21.22 7.19 46.11
CA ASN A 316 -21.65 8.57 46.38
C ASN A 316 -21.54 9.57 45.22
N GLU A 317 -21.52 9.12 43.95
CA GLU A 317 -21.39 9.99 42.76
C GLU A 317 -22.41 11.14 42.72
N SER A 318 -23.65 10.88 43.12
CA SER A 318 -24.74 11.87 43.21
C SER A 318 -24.56 12.92 44.32
N SER A 319 -23.54 12.80 45.18
CA SER A 319 -23.20 13.82 46.18
C SER A 319 -22.23 14.89 45.67
N PHE A 320 -21.52 14.63 44.57
CA PHE A 320 -20.53 15.54 44.01
C PHE A 320 -21.22 16.80 43.45
N THR A 321 -20.79 17.98 43.90
CA THR A 321 -21.41 19.26 43.55
C THR A 321 -20.85 19.94 42.30
N GLY A 322 -19.78 19.37 41.72
CA GLY A 322 -19.22 19.78 40.44
C GLY A 322 -19.86 19.06 39.24
N GLN A 323 -19.24 19.17 38.07
CA GLN A 323 -19.71 18.50 36.84
C GLN A 323 -19.03 17.14 36.65
N ILE A 324 -19.80 16.07 36.38
CA ILE A 324 -19.28 14.76 35.95
C ILE A 324 -19.77 14.47 34.52
N TYR A 325 -18.89 14.00 33.63
CA TYR A 325 -19.31 13.48 32.31
C TYR A 325 -18.30 12.48 31.72
N HIS A 326 -18.80 11.54 30.89
CA HIS A 326 -17.93 10.64 30.13
C HIS A 326 -17.28 11.34 28.92
N SER A 327 -16.04 10.97 28.57
CA SER A 327 -15.23 11.60 27.50
C SER A 327 -15.93 11.76 26.15
N LEU A 328 -16.88 10.87 25.83
CA LEU A 328 -17.79 10.94 24.68
C LEU A 328 -18.55 12.27 24.56
N SER A 329 -18.91 12.86 25.70
CA SER A 329 -19.67 14.11 25.78
C SER A 329 -18.80 15.35 25.59
N HIS A 330 -17.46 15.23 25.64
CA HIS A 330 -16.56 16.35 25.48
C HIS A 330 -16.56 16.91 24.05
N LYS A 331 -16.44 18.23 23.91
CA LYS A 331 -16.38 18.94 22.62
C LYS A 331 -15.13 19.82 22.57
N SER A 332 -15.04 20.80 23.46
CA SER A 332 -13.80 21.46 23.86
C SER A 332 -13.98 22.00 25.29
N ALA A 333 -12.88 22.11 26.02
CA ALA A 333 -12.78 22.81 27.30
C ALA A 333 -13.12 24.31 27.19
N SER A 334 -12.96 24.93 26.02
CA SER A 334 -13.31 26.33 25.77
C SER A 334 -14.79 26.66 26.00
N LEU A 335 -15.67 25.65 26.02
CA LEU A 335 -17.10 25.80 26.30
C LEU A 335 -17.43 25.81 27.81
N VAL A 336 -16.44 25.65 28.69
CA VAL A 336 -16.62 25.61 30.14
C VAL A 336 -16.54 27.03 30.74
N PRO A 337 -17.58 27.52 31.42
CA PRO A 337 -17.54 28.83 32.06
C PRO A 337 -16.58 28.86 33.27
N ASP A 338 -15.92 30.00 33.45
CA ASP A 338 -14.97 30.27 34.55
C ASP A 338 -13.83 29.25 34.66
N LEU A 339 -13.41 28.64 33.55
CA LEU A 339 -12.47 27.51 33.54
C LEU A 339 -11.15 27.78 34.30
N GLY A 340 -10.63 29.01 34.27
CA GLY A 340 -9.45 29.44 35.04
C GLY A 340 -9.59 29.39 36.56
N ALA A 341 -10.80 29.13 37.09
CA ALA A 341 -11.04 28.84 38.51
C ALA A 341 -11.23 27.33 38.79
N LYS A 342 -11.47 26.49 37.78
CA LYS A 342 -11.88 25.08 37.92
C LYS A 342 -10.69 24.12 37.93
N ARG A 343 -10.73 23.15 38.84
CA ARG A 343 -9.84 21.98 38.87
C ARG A 343 -10.50 20.81 38.14
N VAL A 344 -9.74 20.14 37.29
CA VAL A 344 -10.23 19.05 36.43
C VAL A 344 -9.56 17.73 36.82
N ALA A 345 -10.34 16.75 37.23
CA ALA A 345 -9.90 15.37 37.42
C ALA A 345 -10.31 14.51 36.22
N ILE A 346 -9.43 13.66 35.72
CA ILE A 346 -9.68 12.81 34.55
C ILE A 346 -9.45 11.35 34.94
N ILE A 347 -10.51 10.55 35.01
CA ILE A 347 -10.48 9.16 35.46
C ILE A 347 -10.14 8.26 34.26
N GLY A 348 -8.92 7.70 34.26
CA GLY A 348 -8.41 6.86 33.19
C GLY A 348 -7.24 7.49 32.43
N ALA A 349 -6.53 6.67 31.64
CA ALA A 349 -5.33 7.07 30.89
C ALA A 349 -5.26 6.40 29.51
N GLY A 350 -6.40 6.25 28.84
CA GLY A 350 -6.42 5.99 27.40
C GLY A 350 -6.21 7.29 26.60
N THR A 351 -6.12 7.20 25.28
CA THR A 351 -5.93 8.34 24.35
C THR A 351 -6.76 9.58 24.72
N SER A 352 -8.08 9.43 24.87
CA SER A 352 -8.97 10.56 25.18
C SER A 352 -8.75 11.20 26.55
N ALA A 353 -8.04 10.56 27.49
CA ALA A 353 -7.65 11.20 28.74
C ALA A 353 -6.52 12.22 28.52
N PHE A 354 -5.53 11.88 27.69
CA PHE A 354 -4.42 12.77 27.33
C PHE A 354 -4.91 13.91 26.43
N ASP A 355 -5.68 13.61 25.38
CA ASP A 355 -6.23 14.62 24.46
C ASP A 355 -7.08 15.67 25.20
N ILE A 356 -7.95 15.23 26.12
CA ILE A 356 -8.82 16.12 26.89
C ILE A 356 -8.04 16.88 27.97
N ALA A 357 -7.03 16.27 28.59
CA ALA A 357 -6.13 16.97 29.51
C ALA A 357 -5.36 18.10 28.81
N GLN A 358 -4.88 17.85 27.59
CA GLN A 358 -4.21 18.83 26.74
C GLN A 358 -5.16 19.98 26.36
N ASP A 359 -6.42 19.69 26.00
CA ASP A 359 -7.42 20.72 25.69
C ASP A 359 -7.75 21.60 26.90
N PHE A 360 -7.88 21.01 28.09
CA PHE A 360 -8.10 21.76 29.34
C PHE A 360 -6.92 22.65 29.73
N VAL A 361 -5.68 22.19 29.59
CA VAL A 361 -4.49 23.02 29.83
C VAL A 361 -4.40 24.16 28.79
N ASN A 362 -4.65 23.88 27.51
CA ASN A 362 -4.67 24.90 26.46
C ASN A 362 -5.75 25.96 26.67
N CYS A 363 -6.92 25.58 27.18
CA CYS A 363 -8.01 26.49 27.52
C CYS A 363 -7.84 27.18 28.90
N GLY A 364 -6.72 26.95 29.59
CA GLY A 364 -6.35 27.67 30.81
C GLY A 364 -7.05 27.20 32.09
N ALA A 365 -7.35 25.90 32.22
CA ALA A 365 -7.84 25.33 33.48
C ALA A 365 -6.88 25.59 34.65
N LYS A 366 -7.44 25.83 35.85
CA LYS A 366 -6.65 26.11 37.07
C LYS A 366 -5.69 24.98 37.42
N GLU A 367 -6.15 23.75 37.24
CA GLU A 367 -5.38 22.53 37.47
C GLU A 367 -6.00 21.36 36.67
N VAL A 368 -5.16 20.48 36.13
CA VAL A 368 -5.58 19.27 35.42
C VAL A 368 -4.83 18.07 35.97
N THR A 369 -5.54 17.04 36.41
CA THR A 369 -4.98 15.82 37.02
C THR A 369 -5.54 14.56 36.35
N ILE A 370 -4.67 13.75 35.74
CA ILE A 370 -5.00 12.42 35.21
C ILE A 370 -4.85 11.38 36.32
N ILE A 371 -5.92 10.64 36.60
CA ILE A 371 -5.97 9.53 37.56
C ILE A 371 -5.70 8.22 36.82
N GLN A 372 -4.48 7.71 36.93
CA GLN A 372 -4.01 6.54 36.21
C GLN A 372 -4.11 5.26 37.08
N ARG A 373 -4.94 4.31 36.63
CA ARG A 373 -5.05 2.97 37.23
C ARG A 373 -3.94 2.02 36.76
N SER A 374 -4.09 1.44 35.58
CA SER A 374 -3.10 0.53 34.98
C SER A 374 -1.94 1.28 34.30
N PRO A 375 -0.75 0.68 34.17
CA PRO A 375 0.30 1.16 33.27
C PRO A 375 -0.18 1.16 31.81
N VAL A 376 0.39 2.04 30.97
CA VAL A 376 -0.01 2.22 29.56
C VAL A 376 1.19 2.36 28.63
N PHE A 377 1.05 1.99 27.35
CA PHE A 377 2.08 2.33 26.37
C PHE A 377 2.01 3.82 26.02
N VAL A 378 3.18 4.45 25.92
CA VAL A 378 3.34 5.82 25.43
C VAL A 378 4.47 5.82 24.40
N LEU A 379 4.29 6.54 23.30
CA LEU A 379 5.29 6.74 22.26
C LEU A 379 5.08 8.07 21.54
N SER A 380 6.13 8.60 20.93
CA SER A 380 6.08 9.77 20.05
C SER A 380 5.54 9.40 18.66
N LEU A 381 4.98 10.39 17.96
CA LEU A 381 4.61 10.24 16.54
C LEU A 381 5.84 9.90 15.67
N GLU A 382 7.02 10.45 15.99
CA GLU A 382 8.28 10.15 15.28
C GLU A 382 8.68 8.69 15.44
N ALA A 383 8.64 8.14 16.66
CA ALA A 383 8.95 6.73 16.89
C ALA A 383 7.97 5.81 16.18
N GLN A 384 6.66 6.13 16.17
CA GLN A 384 5.67 5.32 15.45
C GLN A 384 5.87 5.38 13.93
N ASP A 385 6.08 6.57 13.36
CA ASP A 385 6.33 6.76 11.92
C ASP A 385 7.56 5.95 11.49
N LYS A 386 8.67 6.13 12.20
CA LYS A 386 9.99 5.52 11.93
C LYS A 386 10.05 4.00 12.08
N PHE A 387 9.38 3.44 13.11
CA PHE A 387 9.50 2.01 13.45
C PHE A 387 8.28 1.16 13.09
N VAL A 388 7.14 1.77 12.71
CA VAL A 388 5.92 1.05 12.33
C VAL A 388 5.45 1.39 10.91
N PHE A 389 5.53 2.66 10.49
CA PHE A 389 4.89 3.10 9.23
C PHE A 389 5.85 3.39 8.07
N ALA A 390 7.16 3.50 8.32
CA ALA A 390 8.18 3.83 7.31
C ALA A 390 8.08 3.00 6.01
N GLY A 391 7.66 1.73 6.09
CA GLY A 391 7.38 0.90 4.91
C GLY A 391 6.42 1.56 3.91
N TRP A 392 5.28 2.10 4.38
CA TRP A 392 4.28 2.79 3.55
C TRP A 392 4.76 4.14 2.98
N ASN A 393 5.89 4.67 3.44
CA ASN A 393 6.55 5.86 2.88
C ASN A 393 7.68 5.49 1.90
N MET A 394 8.16 4.24 1.95
CA MET A 394 9.30 3.73 1.16
C MET A 394 8.87 2.89 -0.05
N MET A 395 7.60 2.46 -0.14
CA MET A 395 7.08 1.68 -1.27
C MET A 395 5.63 2.05 -1.63
N PRO A 396 5.12 1.67 -2.81
CA PRO A 396 3.72 1.90 -3.18
C PRO A 396 2.75 1.33 -2.14
N THR A 397 1.67 2.06 -1.87
CA THR A 397 0.73 1.74 -0.77
C THR A 397 0.17 0.31 -0.84
N ASN A 398 -0.12 -0.20 -2.04
CA ASN A 398 -0.61 -1.57 -2.23
C ASN A 398 0.46 -2.65 -1.92
N ASP A 399 1.74 -2.34 -2.12
CA ASP A 399 2.85 -3.26 -1.83
C ASP A 399 3.19 -3.23 -0.33
N ALA A 400 3.08 -2.05 0.29
CA ALA A 400 3.17 -1.89 1.73
C ALA A 400 2.00 -2.59 2.47
N ASP A 401 0.78 -2.49 1.94
CA ASP A 401 -0.39 -3.22 2.44
C ASP A 401 -0.16 -4.74 2.34
N LEU A 402 0.37 -5.25 1.23
CA LEU A 402 0.71 -6.67 1.07
C LEU A 402 1.82 -7.10 2.05
N ALA A 403 2.91 -6.34 2.13
CA ALA A 403 4.04 -6.60 3.01
C ALA A 403 3.62 -6.60 4.49
N GLY A 404 2.86 -5.59 4.94
CA GLY A 404 2.37 -5.48 6.30
C GLY A 404 1.40 -6.59 6.72
N ASN A 405 0.49 -7.01 5.82
CA ASN A 405 -0.46 -8.08 6.12
C ASN A 405 0.12 -9.50 5.91
N SER A 406 1.30 -9.64 5.28
CA SER A 406 1.92 -10.96 5.04
C SER A 406 2.41 -11.71 6.28
N PHE A 407 2.50 -11.07 7.45
CA PHE A 407 2.85 -11.75 8.69
C PHE A 407 1.62 -12.41 9.34
N PRO A 408 1.70 -13.69 9.76
CA PRO A 408 0.74 -14.29 10.69
C PRO A 408 0.61 -13.45 11.96
N LEU A 409 -0.61 -13.27 12.47
CA LEU A 409 -0.84 -12.45 13.66
C LEU A 409 -0.01 -12.90 14.89
N PRO A 410 0.19 -14.20 15.17
CA PRO A 410 1.07 -14.67 16.24
C PRO A 410 2.52 -14.20 16.11
N VAL A 411 3.07 -14.23 14.89
CA VAL A 411 4.44 -13.79 14.60
C VAL A 411 4.55 -12.27 14.67
N ALA A 412 3.60 -11.55 14.07
CA ALA A 412 3.56 -10.09 14.12
C ALA A 412 3.52 -9.58 15.56
N LEU A 413 2.72 -10.20 16.43
CA LEU A 413 2.65 -9.85 17.85
C LEU A 413 3.99 -10.02 18.58
N THR A 414 4.74 -11.10 18.31
CA THR A 414 6.07 -11.33 18.89
C THR A 414 7.10 -10.32 18.37
N LEU A 415 7.18 -10.12 17.05
CA LEU A 415 8.12 -9.16 16.44
C LEU A 415 7.87 -7.74 16.98
N HIS A 416 6.59 -7.36 17.16
CA HIS A 416 6.23 -6.07 17.74
C HIS A 416 6.60 -5.90 19.21
N VAL A 417 6.98 -6.93 19.96
CA VAL A 417 7.60 -6.76 21.29
C VAL A 417 8.95 -6.03 21.13
N GLY A 418 9.81 -6.53 20.24
CA GLY A 418 11.10 -5.91 19.92
C GLY A 418 10.94 -4.50 19.33
N VAL A 419 9.98 -4.29 18.41
CA VAL A 419 9.67 -2.96 17.88
C VAL A 419 9.22 -1.99 18.98
N THR A 420 8.44 -2.46 19.96
CA THR A 420 8.03 -1.64 21.11
C THR A 420 9.21 -1.24 21.99
N GLN A 421 10.16 -2.16 22.21
CA GLN A 421 11.39 -1.88 22.95
C GLN A 421 12.29 -0.90 22.19
N MET A 422 12.41 -0.99 20.85
CA MET A 422 13.15 -0.01 20.03
C MET A 422 12.52 1.39 20.09
N MET A 423 11.19 1.50 20.01
CA MET A 423 10.48 2.78 20.22
C MET A 423 10.70 3.32 21.64
N ALA A 424 10.66 2.47 22.66
CA ALA A 424 10.91 2.88 24.05
C ALA A 424 12.36 3.32 24.32
N GLN A 425 13.34 2.78 23.57
CA GLN A 425 14.73 3.25 23.58
C GLN A 425 14.88 4.60 22.87
N HIS A 426 14.20 4.79 21.74
CA HIS A 426 14.15 6.06 21.01
C HIS A 426 13.58 7.18 21.88
N ASP A 427 12.43 6.93 22.51
CA ASP A 427 11.72 7.89 23.35
C ASP A 427 12.20 7.86 24.82
N ALA A 428 13.35 7.25 25.12
CA ALA A 428 13.80 7.00 26.49
C ALA A 428 13.85 8.28 27.36
N ARG A 429 14.20 9.43 26.78
CA ARG A 429 14.19 10.74 27.46
C ARG A 429 12.77 11.19 27.84
N LEU A 430 11.81 10.99 26.94
CA LEU A 430 10.39 11.33 27.15
C LEU A 430 9.79 10.42 28.22
N LEU A 431 9.96 9.11 28.08
CA LEU A 431 9.46 8.12 29.04
C LEU A 431 10.05 8.34 30.44
N SER A 432 11.35 8.61 30.55
CA SER A 432 12.01 8.94 31.83
C SER A 432 11.50 10.24 32.45
N GLY A 433 11.01 11.18 31.64
CA GLY A 433 10.36 12.41 32.14
C GLY A 433 8.96 12.11 32.67
N LEU A 434 8.18 11.33 31.93
CA LEU A 434 6.82 10.92 32.31
C LEU A 434 6.81 10.10 33.61
N GLU A 435 7.76 9.18 33.78
CA GLU A 435 7.92 8.40 35.02
C GLU A 435 8.25 9.29 36.22
N LYS A 436 9.11 10.31 36.05
CA LYS A 436 9.40 11.31 37.09
C LYS A 436 8.20 12.19 37.44
N ALA A 437 7.32 12.44 36.47
CA ALA A 437 6.03 13.11 36.68
C ALA A 437 4.93 12.16 37.23
N GLY A 438 5.26 10.90 37.53
CA GLY A 438 4.36 9.94 38.17
C GLY A 438 3.57 9.04 37.21
N LEU A 439 3.77 9.13 35.90
CA LEU A 439 3.11 8.25 34.92
C LEU A 439 3.77 6.86 34.90
N SER A 440 2.98 5.80 35.10
CA SER A 440 3.44 4.43 34.92
C SER A 440 3.28 4.02 33.45
N VAL A 441 4.40 3.77 32.78
CA VAL A 441 4.46 3.38 31.36
C VAL A 441 4.75 1.88 31.19
N LYS A 442 4.53 1.35 29.99
CA LYS A 442 4.96 0.00 29.56
C LYS A 442 6.01 0.11 28.46
N ARG A 443 7.06 -0.72 28.53
CA ARG A 443 8.12 -0.81 27.49
C ARG A 443 8.12 -2.13 26.71
N GLY A 444 7.25 -3.08 27.06
CA GLY A 444 7.23 -4.44 26.47
C GLY A 444 8.21 -5.41 27.14
N GLU A 445 8.59 -5.15 28.40
CA GLU A 445 9.41 -6.04 29.22
C GLU A 445 8.63 -7.29 29.68
N ASP A 446 7.29 -7.23 29.68
CA ASP A 446 6.38 -8.31 30.06
C ASP A 446 5.90 -9.16 28.87
N GLY A 447 6.73 -9.27 27.83
CA GLY A 447 6.43 -10.01 26.59
C GLY A 447 5.27 -9.45 25.75
N THR A 448 4.65 -8.34 26.18
CA THR A 448 3.49 -7.73 25.51
C THR A 448 3.93 -6.48 24.75
N GLY A 449 3.97 -6.52 23.42
CA GLY A 449 4.23 -5.35 22.58
C GLY A 449 3.00 -4.46 22.36
N LEU A 450 3.20 -3.21 21.93
CA LEU A 450 2.16 -2.21 21.60
C LEU A 450 1.07 -2.77 20.68
N LEU A 451 1.43 -3.62 19.71
CA LEU A 451 0.47 -4.22 18.78
C LEU A 451 -0.58 -5.07 19.50
N HIS A 452 -0.28 -5.72 20.63
CA HIS A 452 -1.28 -6.43 21.43
C HIS A 452 -2.38 -5.48 21.94
N HIS A 453 -2.00 -4.26 22.28
CA HIS A 453 -2.89 -3.23 22.81
C HIS A 453 -3.68 -2.50 21.70
N GLN A 454 -3.05 -2.27 20.54
CA GLN A 454 -3.71 -1.69 19.36
C GLN A 454 -4.67 -2.68 18.68
N LEU A 455 -4.19 -3.90 18.43
CA LEU A 455 -4.94 -4.97 17.76
C LEU A 455 -5.93 -5.62 18.73
N LEU A 456 -5.47 -6.39 19.72
CA LEU A 456 -6.35 -7.27 20.51
C LEU A 456 -7.27 -6.49 21.46
N LYS A 457 -6.76 -5.42 22.08
CA LYS A 457 -7.50 -4.64 23.10
C LYS A 457 -8.17 -3.35 22.59
N ALA A 458 -7.70 -2.78 21.48
CA ALA A 458 -8.08 -1.45 21.00
C ALA A 458 -7.98 -0.33 22.06
N GLY A 459 -6.96 -0.39 22.96
CA GLY A 459 -6.80 0.60 24.03
C GLY A 459 -5.63 0.33 24.98
N HIS A 460 -5.52 1.13 26.07
CA HIS A 460 -4.37 1.18 26.99
C HIS A 460 -3.04 1.57 26.31
N PHE A 461 -3.09 2.50 25.35
CA PHE A 461 -1.93 3.17 24.76
C PHE A 461 -2.28 4.64 24.46
N TYR A 462 -1.25 5.47 24.28
CA TYR A 462 -1.34 6.85 23.80
C TYR A 462 -0.14 7.17 22.91
N VAL A 463 -0.37 7.89 21.81
CA VAL A 463 0.64 8.35 20.86
C VAL A 463 0.66 9.87 20.97
N ASP A 464 1.81 10.46 21.29
CA ASP A 464 1.81 11.83 21.80
C ASP A 464 1.51 12.91 20.74
N GLN A 465 0.43 13.65 20.96
CA GLN A 465 0.08 14.88 20.24
C GLN A 465 0.46 16.17 20.99
N GLY A 466 1.26 16.07 22.05
CA GLY A 466 1.83 17.17 22.83
C GLY A 466 1.43 17.18 24.32
N ALA A 467 0.56 16.27 24.76
CA ALA A 467 0.20 16.11 26.16
C ALA A 467 1.37 15.61 27.03
N CYS A 468 2.28 14.79 26.48
CA CYS A 468 3.37 14.22 27.27
C CYS A 468 4.36 15.29 27.76
N GLN A 469 4.71 16.28 26.94
CA GLN A 469 5.56 17.39 27.42
C GLN A 469 4.85 18.23 28.50
N MET A 470 3.53 18.40 28.42
CA MET A 470 2.77 19.09 29.48
C MET A 470 2.75 18.31 30.80
N ILE A 471 2.85 16.98 30.76
CA ILE A 471 3.03 16.13 31.94
C ILE A 471 4.46 16.29 32.51
N VAL A 472 5.48 16.28 31.65
CA VAL A 472 6.89 16.51 32.06
C VAL A 472 7.09 17.91 32.65
N ASP A 473 6.40 18.90 32.12
CA ASP A 473 6.38 20.29 32.63
C ASP A 473 5.56 20.46 33.94
N GLY A 474 4.84 19.43 34.40
CA GLY A 474 3.96 19.48 35.57
C GLY A 474 2.64 20.26 35.37
N LYS A 475 2.31 20.65 34.13
CA LYS A 475 1.06 21.34 33.76
C LYS A 475 -0.15 20.40 33.81
N ILE A 476 0.08 19.13 33.45
CA ILE A 476 -0.86 18.02 33.69
C ILE A 476 -0.25 17.16 34.80
N LYS A 477 -0.89 17.10 35.97
CA LYS A 477 -0.47 16.24 37.07
C LYS A 477 -0.91 14.79 36.81
N ILE A 478 -0.12 13.83 37.29
CA ILE A 478 -0.53 12.42 37.32
C ILE A 478 -0.74 11.99 38.77
N LYS A 479 -1.90 11.36 39.03
CA LYS A 479 -2.12 10.61 40.27
C LYS A 479 -2.24 9.12 39.97
N ARG A 480 -1.38 8.32 40.58
CA ARG A 480 -1.44 6.86 40.56
C ARG A 480 -2.43 6.38 41.62
N SER A 481 -3.34 5.47 41.26
CA SER A 481 -4.08 4.63 42.21
C SER A 481 -4.27 3.25 41.58
N LYS A 482 -3.69 2.20 42.16
CA LYS A 482 -3.67 0.86 41.54
C LYS A 482 -5.06 0.24 41.44
N GLU A 483 -5.87 0.40 42.49
CA GLU A 483 -7.23 -0.13 42.53
C GLU A 483 -8.25 0.87 41.91
N GLY A 484 -7.88 2.15 41.85
CA GLY A 484 -8.59 3.18 41.08
C GLY A 484 -9.31 4.23 41.93
N VAL A 485 -10.46 4.67 41.44
CA VAL A 485 -11.38 5.58 42.14
C VAL A 485 -12.42 4.72 42.86
N LYS A 486 -12.66 5.02 44.14
CA LYS A 486 -13.70 4.38 44.96
C LYS A 486 -15.04 5.09 44.79
N GLY A 487 -15.02 6.42 44.82
CA GLY A 487 -16.23 7.22 44.87
C GLY A 487 -15.96 8.71 44.87
N PHE A 488 -16.91 9.47 45.42
CA PHE A 488 -16.88 10.92 45.50
C PHE A 488 -17.29 11.43 46.88
N ASP A 489 -16.71 12.55 47.27
CA ASP A 489 -17.25 13.45 48.29
C ASP A 489 -17.84 14.69 47.59
N GLN A 490 -18.52 15.57 48.33
CA GLN A 490 -19.19 16.76 47.77
C GLN A 490 -18.32 17.64 46.86
N LYS A 491 -16.99 17.62 46.99
CA LYS A 491 -16.04 18.45 46.22
C LYS A 491 -14.80 17.69 45.73
N ALA A 492 -14.78 16.36 45.84
CA ALA A 492 -13.56 15.59 45.58
C ALA A 492 -13.83 14.20 44.98
N VAL A 493 -12.86 13.72 44.19
CA VAL A 493 -12.77 12.33 43.74
C VAL A 493 -12.02 11.54 44.82
N VAL A 494 -12.64 10.51 45.39
CA VAL A 494 -12.05 9.68 46.45
C VAL A 494 -11.41 8.44 45.85
N LEU A 495 -10.10 8.32 46.02
CA LEU A 495 -9.32 7.18 45.55
C LEU A 495 -9.50 5.97 46.47
N ALA A 496 -9.17 4.78 45.95
CA ALA A 496 -9.27 3.53 46.69
C ALA A 496 -8.30 3.40 47.89
N ASP A 497 -7.26 4.23 47.95
CA ASP A 497 -6.38 4.38 49.12
C ASP A 497 -6.90 5.40 50.17
N GLY A 498 -8.04 6.04 49.89
CA GLY A 498 -8.67 7.03 50.76
C GLY A 498 -8.24 8.48 50.50
N GLU A 499 -7.36 8.75 49.53
CA GLU A 499 -6.99 10.14 49.21
C GLU A 499 -8.11 10.86 48.44
N ALA A 500 -8.45 12.07 48.89
CA ALA A 500 -9.46 12.92 48.26
C ALA A 500 -8.79 13.97 47.35
N LEU A 501 -9.07 13.89 46.04
CA LEU A 501 -8.62 14.87 45.05
C LEU A 501 -9.72 15.90 44.80
N GLU A 502 -9.58 17.12 45.34
CA GLU A 502 -10.56 18.18 45.10
C GLU A 502 -10.68 18.54 43.61
N ALA A 503 -11.91 18.50 43.09
CA ALA A 503 -12.22 18.74 41.69
C ALA A 503 -13.52 19.54 41.55
N ASP A 504 -13.59 20.37 40.50
CA ASP A 504 -14.78 21.11 40.10
C ASP A 504 -15.43 20.46 38.85
N ILE A 505 -14.63 19.70 38.08
CA ILE A 505 -15.02 18.94 36.89
C ILE A 505 -14.35 17.58 36.91
N VAL A 506 -15.09 16.52 36.56
CA VAL A 506 -14.61 15.14 36.47
C VAL A 506 -14.92 14.57 35.09
N VAL A 507 -13.89 14.18 34.35
CA VAL A 507 -14.02 13.50 33.07
C VAL A 507 -13.80 12.00 33.25
N VAL A 508 -14.83 11.22 33.01
CA VAL A 508 -14.75 9.75 33.03
C VAL A 508 -14.24 9.30 31.65
N ALA A 509 -12.97 8.92 31.57
CA ALA A 509 -12.24 8.59 30.33
C ALA A 509 -11.88 7.09 30.27
N THR A 510 -12.82 6.24 30.70
CA THR A 510 -12.65 4.81 30.95
C THR A 510 -12.92 3.90 29.75
N GLY A 511 -13.44 4.43 28.64
CA GLY A 511 -13.48 3.76 27.34
C GLY A 511 -14.88 3.42 26.86
N PHE A 512 -14.99 2.38 26.02
CA PHE A 512 -16.23 2.04 25.32
C PHE A 512 -16.45 0.53 25.26
N LYS A 513 -17.71 0.12 25.14
CA LYS A 513 -18.11 -1.28 24.94
C LYS A 513 -17.57 -1.81 23.60
N PRO A 514 -17.30 -3.14 23.49
CA PRO A 514 -16.89 -3.76 22.25
C PRO A 514 -17.87 -3.53 21.10
N SER A 515 -17.38 -3.57 19.86
CA SER A 515 -18.20 -3.49 18.66
C SER A 515 -19.17 -4.68 18.50
N SER A 516 -18.90 -5.82 19.14
CA SER A 516 -19.82 -6.96 19.21
C SER A 516 -21.11 -6.66 19.97
N ASP A 517 -21.11 -5.80 20.98
CA ASP A 517 -22.34 -5.35 21.66
C ASP A 517 -23.18 -4.42 20.76
N VAL A 518 -22.52 -3.67 19.86
CA VAL A 518 -23.21 -2.88 18.82
C VAL A 518 -23.89 -3.81 17.82
N ALA A 519 -23.20 -4.88 17.38
CA ALA A 519 -23.76 -5.88 16.48
C ALA A 519 -24.95 -6.64 17.11
N LYS A 520 -24.83 -7.12 18.36
CA LYS A 520 -25.94 -7.77 19.10
C LYS A 520 -27.20 -6.92 19.19
N ARG A 521 -27.06 -5.61 19.40
CA ARG A 521 -28.21 -4.69 19.46
C ARG A 521 -28.90 -4.45 18.11
N ILE A 522 -28.18 -4.61 16.99
CA ILE A 522 -28.74 -4.43 15.64
C ILE A 522 -29.33 -5.74 15.13
N MET A 523 -28.63 -6.86 15.34
CA MET A 523 -28.96 -8.18 14.77
C MET A 523 -29.77 -9.07 15.71
N GLY A 524 -29.82 -8.77 17.01
CA GLY A 524 -30.33 -9.66 18.04
C GLY A 524 -29.27 -10.67 18.54
N GLU A 525 -29.48 -11.20 19.75
CA GLU A 525 -28.52 -12.13 20.37
C GLU A 525 -28.50 -13.50 19.70
N GLU A 526 -29.66 -14.03 19.29
CA GLU A 526 -29.77 -15.33 18.60
C GLU A 526 -29.04 -15.32 17.24
N PHE A 527 -29.08 -14.19 16.52
CA PHE A 527 -28.33 -14.03 15.28
C PHE A 527 -26.82 -14.00 15.56
N MET A 528 -26.38 -13.17 16.50
CA MET A 528 -24.95 -13.06 16.83
C MET A 528 -24.37 -14.31 17.48
N ALA A 529 -25.19 -15.15 18.12
CA ALA A 529 -24.76 -16.47 18.60
C ALA A 529 -24.31 -17.37 17.43
N LYS A 530 -24.99 -17.32 16.29
CA LYS A 530 -24.64 -18.07 15.06
C LYS A 530 -23.39 -17.50 14.36
N VAL A 531 -23.14 -16.19 14.49
CA VAL A 531 -21.89 -15.55 14.06
C VAL A 531 -20.71 -15.90 14.99
N GLY A 532 -20.99 -16.35 16.22
CA GLY A 532 -20.00 -16.70 17.22
C GLY A 532 -19.32 -15.48 17.84
N LYS A 533 -18.09 -15.66 18.33
CA LYS A 533 -17.34 -14.63 19.07
C LYS A 533 -16.70 -13.58 18.15
N MET A 534 -17.53 -12.83 17.42
CA MET A 534 -17.10 -11.82 16.44
C MET A 534 -15.99 -10.89 16.99
N GLY A 535 -14.85 -10.88 16.31
CA GLY A 535 -13.67 -10.09 16.67
C GLY A 535 -12.74 -10.72 17.72
N GLU A 536 -13.06 -11.86 18.33
CA GLU A 536 -12.06 -12.68 19.02
C GLU A 536 -11.15 -13.40 18.01
N LEU A 537 -10.19 -14.18 18.52
CA LEU A 537 -9.30 -15.02 17.71
C LEU A 537 -9.76 -16.48 17.73
N ASP A 538 -9.67 -17.15 16.58
CA ASP A 538 -9.94 -18.59 16.42
C ASP A 538 -8.70 -19.46 16.73
N GLU A 539 -8.80 -20.77 16.46
CA GLU A 539 -7.72 -21.74 16.55
C GLU A 539 -6.50 -21.33 15.70
N GLU A 540 -6.71 -20.80 14.49
CA GLU A 540 -5.67 -20.29 13.58
C GLU A 540 -5.07 -18.93 13.98
N LYS A 541 -5.67 -18.28 14.98
CA LYS A 541 -5.35 -16.93 15.45
C LYS A 541 -5.67 -15.83 14.44
N GLU A 542 -6.69 -16.07 13.60
CA GLU A 542 -7.34 -15.06 12.76
C GLU A 542 -8.59 -14.49 13.44
N ARG A 543 -9.07 -13.32 12.97
CA ARG A 543 -10.23 -12.65 13.57
C ARG A 543 -11.54 -13.30 13.16
N ILE A 544 -12.38 -13.67 14.11
CA ILE A 544 -13.70 -14.24 13.82
C ILE A 544 -14.59 -13.19 13.13
N ALA A 545 -15.16 -13.54 11.97
CA ALA A 545 -16.09 -12.76 11.14
C ALA A 545 -15.61 -11.40 10.59
N TRP A 546 -14.48 -10.84 11.03
CA TRP A 546 -13.93 -9.61 10.44
C TRP A 546 -13.33 -9.93 9.07
N TRP A 547 -13.89 -9.34 8.00
CA TRP A 547 -13.42 -9.46 6.62
C TRP A 547 -13.47 -10.88 6.01
N ARG A 548 -14.16 -11.81 6.69
CA ARG A 548 -14.23 -13.26 6.42
C ARG A 548 -15.68 -13.72 6.30
N PRO A 549 -15.96 -14.90 5.70
CA PRO A 549 -17.27 -15.54 5.81
C PRO A 549 -17.64 -15.82 7.27
N THR A 550 -18.93 -16.04 7.50
CA THR A 550 -19.47 -16.47 8.81
C THR A 550 -20.38 -17.67 8.60
N ALA A 551 -20.76 -18.37 9.68
CA ALA A 551 -21.74 -19.45 9.62
C ALA A 551 -23.18 -18.97 9.32
N VAL A 552 -23.39 -17.67 9.12
CA VAL A 552 -24.65 -17.10 8.60
C VAL A 552 -24.44 -16.65 7.14
N PRO A 553 -25.02 -17.35 6.15
CA PRO A 553 -24.83 -17.04 4.74
C PRO A 553 -25.20 -15.59 4.39
N GLY A 554 -24.36 -14.92 3.61
CA GLY A 554 -24.54 -13.53 3.19
C GLY A 554 -24.22 -12.48 4.26
N PHE A 555 -23.93 -12.85 5.52
CA PHE A 555 -23.55 -11.91 6.57
C PHE A 555 -22.03 -11.67 6.62
N TRP A 556 -21.63 -10.41 6.76
CA TRP A 556 -20.23 -9.98 6.79
C TRP A 556 -19.97 -8.85 7.81
N TYR A 557 -18.75 -8.77 8.36
CA TYR A 557 -18.32 -7.64 9.20
C TYR A 557 -17.14 -6.88 8.59
N MET A 558 -17.27 -5.56 8.42
CA MET A 558 -16.28 -4.70 7.77
C MET A 558 -15.83 -3.57 8.70
N THR A 559 -14.58 -3.57 9.15
CA THR A 559 -14.12 -2.66 10.21
C THR A 559 -12.65 -2.26 10.11
N GLY A 560 -12.26 -1.22 10.87
CA GLY A 560 -10.87 -0.85 11.12
C GLY A 560 -10.56 0.65 11.14
N SER A 561 -9.26 0.97 11.16
CA SER A 561 -8.68 2.27 10.78
C SER A 561 -8.87 2.53 9.27
N PHE A 562 -8.42 3.68 8.73
CA PHE A 562 -8.45 3.87 7.27
C PHE A 562 -7.51 2.88 6.57
N LEU A 563 -6.29 2.71 7.09
CA LEU A 563 -5.36 1.63 6.71
C LEU A 563 -6.05 0.27 6.55
N TRP A 564 -6.62 -0.31 7.62
CA TRP A 564 -7.31 -1.60 7.53
C TRP A 564 -8.56 -1.56 6.63
N SER A 565 -9.27 -0.43 6.57
CA SER A 565 -10.43 -0.27 5.67
C SER A 565 -10.01 -0.33 4.20
N ARG A 566 -8.83 0.18 3.83
CA ARG A 566 -8.26 0.04 2.48
C ARG A 566 -7.77 -1.39 2.23
N CYS A 567 -6.99 -1.96 3.14
CA CYS A 567 -6.43 -3.32 3.01
C CYS A 567 -7.53 -4.37 2.80
N PHE A 568 -8.53 -4.41 3.68
CA PHE A 568 -9.49 -5.52 3.75
C PHE A 568 -10.81 -5.29 2.99
N SER A 569 -11.09 -4.07 2.53
CA SER A 569 -12.25 -3.83 1.64
C SER A 569 -12.12 -4.60 0.32
N LYS A 570 -10.90 -4.78 -0.20
CA LYS A 570 -10.66 -5.52 -1.44
C LYS A 570 -10.91 -7.03 -1.28
N PRO A 571 -10.23 -7.77 -0.37
CA PRO A 571 -10.56 -9.18 -0.08
C PRO A 571 -12.04 -9.43 0.21
N LEU A 572 -12.72 -8.53 0.94
CA LEU A 572 -14.15 -8.68 1.23
C LEU A 572 -15.04 -8.45 -0.01
N ALA A 573 -14.72 -7.45 -0.84
CA ALA A 573 -15.44 -7.23 -2.10
C ALA A 573 -15.23 -8.37 -3.11
N LEU A 574 -14.01 -8.94 -3.19
CA LEU A 574 -13.70 -10.10 -4.03
C LEU A 574 -14.48 -11.35 -3.57
N GLN A 575 -14.57 -11.61 -2.26
CA GLN A 575 -15.39 -12.70 -1.70
C GLN A 575 -16.88 -12.52 -2.05
N ILE A 576 -17.44 -11.32 -1.87
CA ILE A 576 -18.84 -11.02 -2.21
C ILE A 576 -19.08 -11.20 -3.71
N LYS A 577 -18.19 -10.67 -4.56
CA LYS A 577 -18.25 -10.83 -6.01
C LYS A 577 -18.18 -12.31 -6.43
N ALA A 578 -17.32 -13.11 -5.79
CA ALA A 578 -17.22 -14.54 -6.06
C ALA A 578 -18.49 -15.33 -5.71
N VAL A 579 -19.27 -14.89 -4.70
CA VAL A 579 -20.58 -15.49 -4.41
C VAL A 579 -21.63 -15.07 -5.43
N GLU A 580 -21.65 -13.81 -5.87
CA GLU A 580 -22.61 -13.33 -6.88
C GLU A 580 -22.39 -13.94 -8.27
N GLU A 581 -21.15 -14.23 -8.64
CA GLU A 581 -20.79 -14.86 -9.94
C GLU A 581 -20.63 -16.39 -9.84
N GLY A 582 -20.95 -17.02 -8.69
CA GLY A 582 -20.90 -18.48 -8.51
C GLY A 582 -19.49 -19.10 -8.45
N LEU A 583 -18.43 -18.29 -8.34
CA LEU A 583 -17.03 -18.71 -8.24
C LEU A 583 -16.67 -19.32 -6.87
N ASN A 584 -17.53 -19.14 -5.86
CA ASN A 584 -17.47 -19.82 -4.57
C ASN A 584 -18.64 -20.81 -4.42
N PRO A 585 -18.54 -22.04 -4.99
CA PRO A 585 -19.63 -23.02 -4.94
C PRO A 585 -19.91 -23.54 -3.53
N ASP A 586 -18.92 -23.50 -2.63
CA ASP A 586 -19.01 -23.98 -1.27
C ASP A 586 -19.82 -23.05 -0.34
N TYR A 587 -19.97 -21.77 -0.69
CA TYR A 587 -20.54 -20.73 0.18
C TYR A 587 -21.97 -21.04 0.68
N ASN A 588 -22.73 -21.79 -0.11
CA ASN A 588 -24.12 -22.14 0.15
C ASN A 588 -24.30 -23.59 0.66
N LEU A 589 -23.22 -24.32 0.93
CA LEU A 589 -23.28 -25.67 1.50
C LEU A 589 -23.47 -25.57 3.03
N VAL A 590 -24.64 -26.02 3.51
CA VAL A 590 -24.90 -26.16 4.94
C VAL A 590 -24.39 -27.52 5.39
N THR A 591 -23.27 -27.53 6.11
CA THR A 591 -22.73 -28.74 6.75
C THR A 591 -23.56 -29.09 7.98
N TYR A 592 -24.19 -30.26 7.99
CA TYR A 592 -24.95 -30.77 9.13
C TYR A 592 -24.08 -31.70 9.99
N THR A 593 -23.49 -31.17 11.08
CA THR A 593 -22.81 -32.00 12.08
C THR A 593 -23.84 -32.74 12.93
N VAL A 594 -23.79 -34.08 12.93
CA VAL A 594 -24.58 -34.93 13.84
C VAL A 594 -23.67 -35.40 14.96
N GLU A 595 -23.73 -34.74 16.12
CA GLU A 595 -23.00 -35.14 17.32
C GLU A 595 -23.69 -36.31 18.02
N TYR A 596 -22.92 -37.34 18.38
CA TYR A 596 -23.33 -38.44 19.24
C TYR A 596 -22.55 -38.38 20.55
N SER A 597 -23.21 -38.59 21.69
CA SER A 597 -22.57 -38.56 23.01
C SER A 597 -21.75 -39.83 23.27
N GLU A 598 -20.54 -39.66 23.80
CA GLU A 598 -19.56 -40.75 24.01
C GLU A 598 -19.98 -41.77 25.08
N GLU A 599 -20.15 -43.03 24.68
CA GLU A 599 -19.69 -44.19 25.46
C GLU A 599 -19.08 -45.21 24.49
N ALA A 600 -17.93 -45.79 24.87
CA ALA A 600 -16.97 -46.49 24.01
C ALA A 600 -16.31 -45.61 22.93
N GLY A 601 -15.02 -45.86 22.65
CA GLY A 601 -14.19 -45.00 21.80
C GLY A 601 -13.34 -45.78 20.80
N LEU A 602 -12.34 -45.08 20.23
CA LEU A 602 -11.56 -45.41 19.02
C LEU A 602 -12.38 -45.26 17.73
N TYR A 603 -12.04 -44.23 16.95
CA TYR A 603 -12.49 -44.01 15.58
C TYR A 603 -11.29 -44.09 14.63
N ASP A 604 -11.48 -44.72 13.48
CA ASP A 604 -10.52 -44.73 12.39
C ASP A 604 -11.26 -44.62 11.05
N SER A 605 -10.76 -43.76 10.16
CA SER A 605 -11.38 -43.27 8.91
C SER A 605 -12.69 -42.45 9.02
N VAL A 606 -12.81 -41.42 8.17
CA VAL A 606 -14.03 -40.68 7.85
C VAL A 606 -14.31 -40.86 6.36
N MET A 607 -15.56 -41.18 5.98
CA MET A 607 -15.97 -41.42 4.59
C MET A 607 -16.93 -40.32 4.13
N THR A 608 -16.42 -39.35 3.38
CA THR A 608 -17.22 -38.34 2.67
C THR A 608 -17.64 -38.86 1.30
N TYR A 609 -18.92 -38.75 0.96
CA TYR A 609 -19.46 -39.02 -0.37
C TYR A 609 -19.95 -37.72 -1.00
N ASP A 610 -19.47 -37.40 -2.22
CA ASP A 610 -20.09 -36.39 -3.06
C ASP A 610 -21.27 -37.00 -3.82
N ALA A 611 -22.44 -36.38 -3.72
CA ALA A 611 -23.68 -36.80 -4.37
C ALA A 611 -24.04 -35.82 -5.50
N ASP A 612 -23.25 -35.84 -6.57
CA ASP A 612 -23.36 -34.87 -7.69
C ASP A 612 -24.24 -35.37 -8.86
N ASP A 613 -24.85 -36.57 -8.76
CA ASP A 613 -25.70 -37.20 -9.79
C ASP A 613 -27.07 -37.69 -9.24
N ASP A 614 -28.10 -37.61 -10.09
CA ASP A 614 -29.53 -37.80 -9.76
C ASP A 614 -29.93 -39.30 -9.76
N HIS A 615 -29.29 -40.11 -8.91
CA HIS A 615 -29.51 -41.56 -8.78
C HIS A 615 -29.81 -41.98 -7.33
N ASP A 616 -30.78 -42.89 -7.16
CA ASP A 616 -31.09 -43.52 -5.87
C ASP A 616 -29.90 -44.40 -5.42
N ILE A 617 -29.08 -43.88 -4.49
CA ILE A 617 -28.03 -44.66 -3.81
C ILE A 617 -28.72 -45.57 -2.79
N GLY A 618 -29.17 -46.73 -3.25
CA GLY A 618 -29.67 -47.81 -2.40
C GLY A 618 -28.57 -48.40 -1.54
N VAL A 619 -28.65 -48.18 -0.22
CA VAL A 619 -27.69 -48.75 0.75
C VAL A 619 -28.10 -50.19 1.08
N GLU A 620 -27.66 -51.15 0.26
CA GLU A 620 -27.70 -52.56 0.63
C GLU A 620 -26.61 -52.87 1.66
N VAL A 621 -27.00 -52.98 2.94
CA VAL A 621 -26.13 -53.52 3.99
C VAL A 621 -26.19 -55.05 3.92
N GLY A 622 -25.13 -55.67 3.38
CA GLY A 622 -24.98 -57.12 3.36
C GLY A 622 -24.91 -57.68 4.78
N ALA A 623 -25.91 -58.48 5.16
CA ALA A 623 -26.01 -59.06 6.49
C ALA A 623 -25.18 -60.37 6.58
N ASP A 624 -23.86 -60.25 6.78
CA ASP A 624 -22.99 -61.36 7.19
C ASP A 624 -21.64 -60.86 7.78
N ASP A 625 -21.68 -59.95 8.75
CA ASP A 625 -20.79 -59.99 9.93
C ASP A 625 -21.29 -59.04 11.03
N MET A 626 -21.42 -59.54 12.27
CA MET A 626 -21.77 -58.71 13.44
C MET A 626 -20.51 -58.35 14.24
N ASP A 627 -19.80 -57.30 13.80
CA ASP A 627 -18.94 -56.55 14.71
C ASP A 627 -18.95 -55.05 14.38
N SER A 628 -18.90 -54.22 15.42
CA SER A 628 -19.40 -52.84 15.39
C SER A 628 -18.63 -51.90 14.46
N LYS A 629 -19.33 -51.32 13.46
CA LYS A 629 -18.89 -50.13 12.71
C LYS A 629 -20.03 -49.13 12.55
N ILE A 630 -19.98 -48.04 13.31
CA ILE A 630 -20.85 -46.88 13.12
C ILE A 630 -20.14 -45.92 12.15
N ALA A 631 -20.79 -45.59 11.04
CA ALA A 631 -20.26 -44.64 10.07
C ALA A 631 -20.71 -43.21 10.41
N VAL A 632 -19.77 -42.29 10.61
CA VAL A 632 -20.04 -40.84 10.56
C VAL A 632 -20.15 -40.44 9.09
N VAL A 633 -21.38 -40.27 8.60
CA VAL A 633 -21.64 -39.90 7.20
C VAL A 633 -21.91 -38.39 7.12
N ASN A 634 -20.92 -37.64 6.65
CA ASN A 634 -21.08 -36.23 6.30
C ASN A 634 -21.76 -36.11 4.93
N PHE A 635 -22.91 -35.43 4.87
CA PHE A 635 -23.64 -35.16 3.64
C PHE A 635 -23.54 -33.68 3.23
N SER A 636 -23.01 -33.42 2.04
CA SER A 636 -23.17 -32.15 1.32
C SER A 636 -24.44 -32.20 0.47
N ALA A 637 -25.32 -31.21 0.59
CA ALA A 637 -26.56 -31.16 -0.18
C ALA A 637 -26.95 -29.73 -0.57
N ARG A 638 -27.39 -29.54 -1.82
CA ARG A 638 -27.97 -28.27 -2.29
C ARG A 638 -29.47 -28.20 -1.89
N GLY A 639 -30.01 -26.99 -1.83
CA GLY A 639 -31.29 -26.69 -1.16
C GLY A 639 -32.48 -27.56 -1.58
N GLY A 640 -33.32 -27.94 -0.60
CA GLY A 640 -34.53 -28.75 -0.81
C GLY A 640 -34.29 -30.23 -1.15
N ALA A 641 -33.03 -30.69 -1.22
CA ALA A 641 -32.72 -32.12 -1.21
C ALA A 641 -32.77 -32.69 0.22
N ALA A 642 -32.16 -31.98 1.19
CA ALA A 642 -32.11 -32.38 2.60
C ALA A 642 -33.49 -32.62 3.22
N ASP A 643 -34.48 -31.75 2.95
CA ASP A 643 -35.85 -31.89 3.46
C ASP A 643 -36.53 -33.17 2.95
N ARG A 644 -36.31 -33.53 1.68
CA ARG A 644 -36.83 -34.77 1.07
C ARG A 644 -36.13 -36.00 1.65
N TRP A 645 -34.83 -35.91 1.91
CA TRP A 645 -34.07 -36.99 2.58
C TRP A 645 -34.53 -37.20 4.03
N ALA A 646 -34.81 -36.13 4.77
CA ALA A 646 -35.37 -36.21 6.12
C ALA A 646 -36.80 -36.76 6.17
N GLU A 647 -37.62 -36.55 5.14
CA GLU A 647 -38.89 -37.28 4.98
C GLU A 647 -38.72 -38.75 4.56
N GLY A 648 -37.60 -39.11 3.95
CA GLY A 648 -37.16 -40.49 3.74
C GLY A 648 -36.80 -41.18 5.07
N LEU A 649 -35.89 -40.59 5.84
CA LEU A 649 -35.43 -41.13 7.13
C LEU A 649 -36.58 -41.30 8.15
N LYS A 650 -37.57 -40.39 8.14
CA LYS A 650 -38.78 -40.53 8.98
C LYS A 650 -39.66 -41.74 8.63
N LYS A 651 -39.41 -42.44 7.52
CA LYS A 651 -40.07 -43.70 7.14
C LYS A 651 -39.24 -44.95 7.48
N SER A 652 -37.96 -44.80 7.82
CA SER A 652 -37.03 -45.92 8.10
C SER A 652 -36.75 -46.15 9.59
N ASN A 653 -37.64 -45.69 10.49
CA ASN A 653 -37.50 -45.77 11.95
C ASN A 653 -36.26 -45.09 12.57
N MET A 654 -35.52 -44.27 11.82
CA MET A 654 -34.46 -43.41 12.37
C MET A 654 -35.02 -42.06 12.82
N SER A 655 -34.68 -41.63 14.03
CA SER A 655 -35.14 -40.37 14.61
C SER A 655 -34.29 -39.18 14.16
N VAL A 656 -34.88 -38.26 13.39
CA VAL A 656 -34.24 -37.00 12.97
C VAL A 656 -35.09 -35.81 13.39
N THR A 657 -34.48 -34.88 14.13
CA THR A 657 -35.10 -33.63 14.61
C THR A 657 -34.69 -32.47 13.69
N LEU A 658 -35.68 -31.77 13.11
CA LEU A 658 -35.46 -30.59 12.25
C LEU A 658 -36.28 -29.38 12.71
N PRO A 659 -35.71 -28.16 12.73
CA PRO A 659 -36.43 -26.94 13.10
C PRO A 659 -37.05 -26.20 11.90
N GLY A 660 -38.37 -26.34 11.72
CA GLY A 660 -39.19 -25.46 10.86
C GLY A 660 -39.30 -25.86 9.38
N LYS A 661 -40.51 -25.76 8.81
CA LYS A 661 -40.84 -26.15 7.42
C LYS A 661 -41.75 -25.10 6.77
N LEU A 662 -41.56 -24.80 5.47
CA LEU A 662 -42.56 -24.20 4.57
C LEU A 662 -42.11 -24.33 3.09
N GLU A 663 -43.04 -24.38 2.14
CA GLU A 663 -42.82 -24.86 0.75
C GLU A 663 -43.53 -23.98 -0.32
N ALA A 664 -42.96 -23.80 -1.54
CA ALA A 664 -43.69 -23.84 -2.84
C ALA A 664 -42.90 -23.46 -4.15
N LYS A 665 -42.78 -24.44 -5.08
CA LYS A 665 -43.04 -24.41 -6.55
C LYS A 665 -42.39 -23.43 -7.59
N MET A 666 -41.58 -24.03 -8.48
CA MET A 666 -41.65 -24.08 -9.98
C MET A 666 -41.48 -22.85 -10.92
N ALA A 667 -40.53 -22.93 -11.89
CA ALA A 667 -40.71 -22.72 -13.37
C ALA A 667 -39.42 -23.06 -14.20
N LYS A 668 -39.48 -23.08 -15.55
CA LYS A 668 -38.39 -23.50 -16.51
C LYS A 668 -38.00 -22.41 -17.54
N SER A 669 -36.77 -22.40 -18.10
CA SER A 669 -36.44 -22.77 -19.52
C SER A 669 -35.16 -22.16 -20.18
N SER A 670 -34.21 -23.04 -20.58
CA SER A 670 -33.26 -23.09 -21.74
C SER A 670 -33.03 -21.95 -22.79
N VAL A 671 -31.78 -21.85 -23.33
CA VAL A 671 -31.36 -21.81 -24.78
C VAL A 671 -29.80 -21.79 -24.95
N GLU A 672 -29.24 -22.10 -26.14
CA GLU A 672 -27.81 -22.47 -26.42
C GLU A 672 -27.07 -21.63 -27.54
N MET A 673 -25.78 -21.98 -27.81
CA MET A 673 -24.94 -21.78 -29.06
C MET A 673 -24.19 -20.43 -29.31
N ALA A 674 -23.11 -20.32 -30.12
CA ALA A 674 -21.97 -21.22 -30.51
C ALA A 674 -20.86 -20.47 -31.35
N CYS A 675 -19.68 -21.11 -31.53
CA CYS A 675 -18.35 -20.72 -32.08
C CYS A 675 -18.17 -20.08 -33.51
N GLY A 676 -16.94 -19.59 -33.84
CA GLY A 676 -16.44 -19.35 -35.24
C GLY A 676 -15.06 -18.65 -35.39
N ILE A 677 -14.20 -19.01 -36.37
CA ILE A 677 -12.73 -18.67 -36.45
C ILE A 677 -12.23 -18.23 -37.88
N ASP A 678 -11.18 -17.37 -37.97
CA ASP A 678 -9.90 -17.57 -38.75
C ASP A 678 -9.30 -16.55 -39.80
N SER A 679 -7.97 -16.66 -39.95
CA SER A 679 -6.75 -15.99 -40.52
C SER A 679 -6.49 -15.29 -41.91
N ASN A 680 -5.33 -14.56 -41.99
CA ASN A 680 -4.10 -14.75 -42.87
C ASN A 680 -3.53 -13.68 -43.90
N ARG A 681 -2.17 -13.43 -43.83
CA ARG A 681 -1.08 -13.27 -44.91
C ARG A 681 -0.50 -11.95 -45.56
N LYS A 682 0.86 -11.82 -45.48
CA LYS A 682 1.96 -11.58 -46.53
C LYS A 682 2.63 -10.20 -46.93
N VAL A 683 3.87 -9.97 -46.41
CA VAL A 683 5.25 -9.70 -47.01
C VAL A 683 5.54 -9.06 -48.41
N TYR A 684 6.54 -8.14 -48.51
CA TYR A 684 7.56 -7.98 -49.63
C TYR A 684 8.90 -7.23 -49.23
N ARG A 685 9.84 -6.85 -50.14
CA ARG A 685 11.33 -6.73 -49.87
C ARG A 685 12.19 -5.76 -50.77
N ARG A 686 13.30 -5.17 -50.24
CA ARG A 686 14.47 -4.42 -50.87
C ARG A 686 14.22 -2.98 -51.43
N SER A 687 15.19 -2.11 -51.84
CA SER A 687 16.56 -1.63 -51.41
C SER A 687 17.14 -0.65 -52.52
N THR A 688 18.24 0.17 -52.51
CA THR A 688 19.44 0.48 -51.66
C THR A 688 20.23 1.76 -52.17
N LEU A 689 21.18 2.33 -51.37
CA LEU A 689 22.45 3.09 -51.69
C LEU A 689 22.54 4.64 -51.97
N SER A 690 23.37 5.32 -51.11
CA SER A 690 24.57 6.18 -51.35
C SER A 690 24.61 7.75 -51.33
N LEU A 691 25.29 8.28 -50.28
CA LEU A 691 26.45 9.24 -50.26
C LEU A 691 26.35 10.77 -50.61
N ILE A 692 26.62 11.67 -49.63
CA ILE A 692 27.81 12.61 -49.54
C ILE A 692 27.73 13.68 -48.40
N SER A 693 28.92 14.04 -47.85
CA SER A 693 29.35 15.22 -47.05
C SER A 693 28.68 15.66 -45.73
N GLU A 694 29.39 15.35 -44.64
CA GLU A 694 29.65 16.11 -43.41
C GLU A 694 29.15 17.57 -43.26
N ARG A 695 28.45 17.83 -42.16
CA ARG A 695 28.80 18.90 -41.19
C ARG A 695 28.66 18.36 -39.76
N PHE A 696 29.69 18.47 -38.94
CA PHE A 696 29.60 18.11 -37.52
C PHE A 696 28.96 19.25 -36.72
N ILE A 697 27.83 18.96 -36.04
CA ILE A 697 27.37 19.75 -34.90
C ILE A 697 26.88 18.80 -33.79
N PRO A 698 27.66 18.61 -32.71
CA PRO A 698 27.23 17.79 -31.58
C PRO A 698 26.27 18.58 -30.69
N TYR A 699 24.97 18.29 -30.77
CA TYR A 699 23.98 18.72 -29.78
C TYR A 699 23.76 17.58 -28.76
N THR A 700 23.53 17.91 -27.49
CA THR A 700 23.28 16.92 -26.42
C THR A 700 22.48 17.56 -25.28
N GLN A 701 21.53 16.85 -24.64
CA GLN A 701 20.97 17.33 -23.38
C GLN A 701 20.12 16.39 -22.50
N ALA A 702 19.89 16.91 -21.28
CA ALA A 702 18.81 16.63 -20.33
C ALA A 702 18.93 15.35 -19.46
N VAL A 703 18.52 15.49 -18.19
CA VAL A 703 18.83 14.59 -17.05
C VAL A 703 17.89 14.90 -15.84
N ASN A 704 17.48 13.91 -14.99
CA ASN A 704 17.75 13.89 -13.51
C ASN A 704 16.97 12.99 -12.52
N PHE A 705 17.65 12.05 -11.85
CA PHE A 705 17.11 11.00 -10.96
C PHE A 705 16.82 11.43 -9.52
N LYS A 706 16.35 10.51 -8.65
CA LYS A 706 16.62 10.56 -7.20
C LYS A 706 16.67 9.14 -6.58
N ASN A 707 17.51 8.95 -5.56
CA ASN A 707 17.66 7.73 -4.76
C ASN A 707 18.05 6.44 -5.54
N GLY A 708 19.21 6.45 -6.21
CA GLY A 708 19.81 5.22 -6.78
C GLY A 708 21.22 5.44 -7.31
N SER A 709 21.32 6.17 -8.41
CA SER A 709 22.57 6.71 -9.00
C SER A 709 22.18 7.63 -10.13
N ILE A 710 22.63 8.88 -10.10
CA ILE A 710 22.34 9.84 -11.18
C ILE A 710 23.18 9.49 -12.42
N ILE A 711 22.70 9.81 -13.63
CA ILE A 711 23.40 9.60 -14.90
C ILE A 711 23.23 10.86 -15.74
N ALA A 712 24.31 11.55 -16.10
CA ALA A 712 24.33 12.42 -17.27
C ALA A 712 25.31 11.84 -18.31
N ALA A 713 24.87 11.64 -19.55
CA ALA A 713 25.62 10.90 -20.56
C ALA A 713 26.23 11.79 -21.67
N TYR A 714 27.22 11.28 -22.40
CA TYR A 714 27.82 11.87 -23.62
C TYR A 714 28.31 10.76 -24.57
N THR A 715 28.50 11.03 -25.87
CA THR A 715 28.90 10.05 -26.90
C THR A 715 29.85 10.61 -27.99
N TYR A 716 30.94 9.91 -28.34
CA TYR A 716 31.83 10.24 -29.48
C TYR A 716 32.32 8.98 -30.24
N SER A 717 32.26 8.98 -31.59
CA SER A 717 32.46 7.77 -32.42
C SER A 717 33.89 7.55 -32.93
N LYS A 718 34.39 6.30 -32.85
CA LYS A 718 35.38 5.65 -33.74
C LYS A 718 35.16 4.12 -33.76
N THR A 719 35.56 3.45 -34.84
CA THR A 719 34.96 2.22 -35.38
C THR A 719 35.28 0.86 -34.72
N ASN A 720 34.21 0.08 -34.46
CA ASN A 720 33.98 -1.37 -34.65
C ASN A 720 34.91 -2.45 -34.05
N ILE A 721 34.35 -3.32 -33.17
CA ILE A 721 34.16 -4.80 -33.31
C ILE A 721 33.64 -5.44 -31.99
N PHE A 722 32.94 -6.60 -32.09
CA PHE A 722 32.24 -7.41 -31.06
C PHE A 722 33.15 -8.03 -29.95
N THR A 723 32.70 -8.54 -28.79
CA THR A 723 31.53 -9.41 -28.46
C THR A 723 30.76 -9.05 -27.15
N SER A 724 29.88 -9.95 -26.67
CA SER A 724 28.58 -9.66 -26.02
C SER A 724 28.38 -10.07 -24.55
N LEU A 725 27.42 -9.42 -23.87
CA LEU A 725 26.66 -9.96 -22.72
C LEU A 725 25.14 -10.00 -23.03
N SER A 726 24.32 -10.52 -22.10
CA SER A 726 22.95 -11.03 -22.32
C SER A 726 21.87 -9.99 -22.68
N ASN A 727 20.75 -10.47 -23.23
CA ASN A 727 19.84 -9.69 -24.09
C ASN A 727 18.42 -9.47 -23.53
N THR A 728 18.16 -9.88 -22.27
CA THR A 728 16.84 -10.39 -21.83
C THR A 728 15.96 -9.45 -20.99
N MET A 729 16.30 -8.17 -20.85
CA MET A 729 15.52 -7.21 -20.03
C MET A 729 14.43 -6.46 -20.81
N SER A 730 13.35 -6.09 -20.14
CA SER A 730 12.07 -5.58 -20.66
C SER A 730 11.85 -4.08 -20.37
N ALA A 731 10.80 -3.46 -20.93
CA ALA A 731 10.35 -2.11 -20.61
C ALA A 731 10.04 -1.86 -19.11
N SER A 732 9.72 -2.93 -18.37
CA SER A 732 9.41 -2.87 -16.95
C SER A 732 10.65 -2.68 -16.06
N ASP A 733 11.84 -3.06 -16.54
CA ASP A 733 13.13 -3.03 -15.82
C ASP A 733 13.72 -1.61 -15.73
N ILE A 734 12.90 -0.69 -15.21
CA ILE A 734 13.13 0.75 -15.05
C ILE A 734 12.37 1.19 -13.79
N ILE A 735 12.96 2.04 -12.93
CA ILE A 735 12.26 2.54 -11.72
C ILE A 735 11.11 3.51 -12.04
N LEU A 736 10.11 3.59 -11.17
CA LEU A 736 9.13 4.67 -11.22
C LEU A 736 9.82 6.02 -10.92
N ASN A 737 9.48 7.07 -11.68
CA ASN A 737 10.20 8.34 -11.66
C ASN A 737 11.72 8.16 -11.89
N THR A 738 12.07 7.18 -12.75
CA THR A 738 13.39 7.12 -13.35
C THR A 738 13.67 8.46 -14.00
N ALA A 739 14.96 8.76 -14.13
CA ALA A 739 15.35 9.74 -15.10
C ALA A 739 16.07 9.12 -16.28
N ILE A 740 16.38 10.04 -17.17
CA ILE A 740 16.57 9.76 -18.55
C ILE A 740 17.69 10.71 -18.93
N ALA A 741 18.81 10.16 -19.41
CA ALA A 741 19.81 10.93 -20.13
C ALA A 741 19.75 10.50 -21.59
N ALA A 742 19.67 11.47 -22.49
CA ALA A 742 19.50 11.21 -23.92
C ALA A 742 20.68 11.79 -24.70
N VAL A 743 21.34 10.97 -25.51
CA VAL A 743 22.46 11.38 -26.36
C VAL A 743 22.36 10.77 -27.75
N ASN A 744 22.92 11.48 -28.73
CA ASN A 744 22.96 11.05 -30.11
C ASN A 744 24.26 11.49 -30.81
N ASN A 745 24.49 10.92 -31.98
CA ASN A 745 25.31 11.48 -33.03
C ASN A 745 24.49 11.47 -34.33
N ASN A 746 25.13 11.50 -35.50
CA ASN A 746 24.42 11.50 -36.78
C ASN A 746 23.59 10.21 -36.99
N ASP A 747 24.19 9.06 -36.70
CA ASP A 747 23.69 7.74 -37.12
C ASP A 747 23.10 6.92 -35.95
N HIS A 748 23.44 7.31 -34.72
CA HIS A 748 23.12 6.55 -33.50
C HIS A 748 22.45 7.43 -32.43
N LEU A 749 21.49 6.82 -31.73
CA LEU A 749 20.75 7.40 -30.60
C LEU A 749 20.83 6.42 -29.41
N ARG A 750 21.01 6.96 -28.19
CA ARG A 750 21.14 6.22 -26.92
C ARG A 750 20.34 6.92 -25.82
N ILE A 751 19.65 6.12 -25.01
CA ILE A 751 18.92 6.56 -23.82
C ILE A 751 19.45 5.78 -22.62
N TYR A 752 19.81 6.49 -21.56
CA TYR A 752 20.23 5.90 -20.30
C TYR A 752 19.15 6.10 -19.24
N THR A 753 18.74 5.01 -18.61
CA THR A 753 17.73 4.97 -17.54
C THR A 753 18.28 4.21 -16.34
N GLN A 754 17.59 4.30 -15.21
CA GLN A 754 17.90 3.52 -14.02
C GLN A 754 16.96 2.31 -13.94
N ASP A 755 17.54 1.11 -13.88
CA ASP A 755 16.83 -0.14 -13.64
C ASP A 755 16.45 -0.31 -12.15
N THR A 756 15.62 -1.32 -11.84
CA THR A 756 15.10 -1.56 -10.48
C THR A 756 16.15 -2.03 -9.46
N ASN A 757 17.38 -2.33 -9.90
CA ASN A 757 18.52 -2.62 -9.03
C ASN A 757 19.40 -1.38 -8.80
N GLY A 758 19.04 -0.23 -9.38
CA GLY A 758 19.83 1.01 -9.33
C GLY A 758 20.93 1.07 -10.40
N GLY A 759 21.01 0.10 -11.31
CA GLY A 759 22.01 0.07 -12.37
C GLY A 759 21.78 1.13 -13.46
N VAL A 760 22.83 1.36 -14.27
CA VAL A 760 22.81 2.27 -15.42
C VAL A 760 22.50 1.48 -16.68
N ARG A 761 21.29 1.62 -17.21
CA ARG A 761 20.80 0.83 -18.35
C ARG A 761 20.85 1.62 -19.66
N GLU A 762 21.59 1.11 -20.65
CA GLU A 762 21.58 1.63 -22.02
C GLU A 762 20.43 1.00 -22.85
N SER A 763 19.63 1.85 -23.48
CA SER A 763 18.73 1.49 -24.59
C SER A 763 19.23 2.19 -25.84
N LEU A 764 19.33 1.47 -26.96
CA LEU A 764 19.87 2.01 -28.20
C LEU A 764 18.90 1.95 -29.36
N TYR A 765 18.97 2.95 -30.24
CA TYR A 765 18.15 3.05 -31.45
C TYR A 765 19.05 3.06 -32.68
N GLU A 766 18.89 2.02 -33.51
CA GLU A 766 19.62 1.80 -34.76
C GLU A 766 18.63 1.28 -35.82
N GLY A 767 17.73 2.18 -36.26
CA GLY A 767 16.55 1.87 -37.09
C GLY A 767 15.39 1.22 -36.33
N LYS A 768 15.65 0.65 -35.15
CA LYS A 768 14.67 0.26 -34.12
C LYS A 768 15.29 0.39 -32.73
N TRP A 769 14.45 0.48 -31.69
CA TRP A 769 14.90 0.34 -30.30
C TRP A 769 15.29 -1.11 -29.97
N GLN A 770 16.34 -1.28 -29.17
CA GLN A 770 16.81 -2.56 -28.62
C GLN A 770 17.66 -2.33 -27.35
N ASN A 771 17.84 -3.36 -26.53
CA ASN A 771 18.75 -3.32 -25.37
C ASN A 771 20.18 -3.01 -25.82
N GLY A 772 20.90 -2.16 -25.07
CA GLY A 772 22.25 -1.72 -25.42
C GLY A 772 23.35 -2.57 -24.80
N ASN A 773 24.35 -2.93 -25.62
CA ASN A 773 25.66 -3.40 -25.17
C ASN A 773 26.71 -2.39 -25.65
N SER A 774 27.24 -1.61 -24.71
CA SER A 774 28.13 -0.46 -24.97
C SER A 774 29.32 -0.85 -25.85
N SER A 775 29.27 -0.45 -27.12
CA SER A 775 30.28 -0.72 -28.13
C SER A 775 30.30 0.41 -29.17
N ASN A 776 31.45 0.60 -29.82
CA ASN A 776 31.68 1.53 -30.93
C ASN A 776 31.56 3.05 -30.63
N THR A 777 31.31 3.47 -29.38
CA THR A 777 31.19 4.89 -29.01
C THR A 777 31.84 5.18 -27.65
N ILE A 778 32.68 6.22 -27.56
CA ILE A 778 33.21 6.74 -26.28
C ILE A 778 32.06 7.35 -25.50
N ILE A 779 31.75 6.80 -24.33
CA ILE A 779 30.68 7.31 -23.44
C ILE A 779 31.31 7.99 -22.23
N ARG A 780 30.65 8.98 -21.64
CA ARG A 780 30.94 9.49 -20.29
C ARG A 780 29.64 9.61 -19.51
N VAL A 781 29.56 8.98 -18.34
CA VAL A 781 28.40 8.93 -17.44
C VAL A 781 28.76 9.59 -16.11
N TYR A 782 28.03 10.65 -15.74
CA TYR A 782 28.22 11.40 -14.50
C TYR A 782 27.22 10.96 -13.43
N THR A 783 27.74 10.54 -12.27
CA THR A 783 26.96 9.96 -11.17
C THR A 783 27.30 10.62 -9.82
N LEU A 784 26.57 10.25 -8.76
CA LEU A 784 27.01 10.50 -7.38
C LEU A 784 27.31 9.17 -6.69
N SER A 785 28.37 9.13 -5.88
CA SER A 785 28.60 8.04 -4.94
C SER A 785 27.66 8.11 -3.73
N THR A 786 27.67 7.05 -2.91
CA THR A 786 27.03 7.02 -1.58
C THR A 786 27.48 8.14 -0.64
N ASP A 787 28.69 8.66 -0.86
CA ASP A 787 29.30 9.75 -0.07
C ASP A 787 28.95 11.14 -0.64
N ASN A 788 28.05 11.20 -1.64
CA ASN A 788 27.63 12.40 -2.37
C ASN A 788 28.77 13.06 -3.15
N VAL A 789 29.79 12.29 -3.54
CA VAL A 789 30.88 12.74 -4.42
C VAL A 789 30.45 12.60 -5.87
N LEU A 790 30.65 13.67 -6.64
CA LEU A 790 30.48 13.68 -8.09
C LEU A 790 31.52 12.78 -8.78
N THR A 791 31.06 11.74 -9.46
CA THR A 791 31.85 10.69 -10.09
C THR A 791 31.63 10.62 -11.60
N GLU A 792 32.61 10.06 -12.33
CA GLU A 792 32.57 9.87 -13.78
C GLU A 792 32.95 8.42 -14.11
N THR A 793 32.13 7.76 -14.91
CA THR A 793 32.43 6.44 -15.50
C THR A 793 32.41 6.60 -17.01
N ALA A 794 33.50 6.27 -17.68
CA ALA A 794 33.68 6.50 -19.11
C ALA A 794 33.91 5.19 -19.86
N TYR A 795 33.40 5.08 -21.08
CA TYR A 795 33.72 3.98 -22.00
C TYR A 795 34.66 4.50 -23.09
N SER A 796 35.58 3.67 -23.58
CA SER A 796 36.18 3.86 -24.91
C SER A 796 36.52 2.52 -25.54
N ALA A 797 36.42 2.41 -26.87
CA ALA A 797 36.69 1.15 -27.59
C ALA A 797 38.06 0.53 -27.26
N ASN A 798 39.06 1.35 -26.94
CA ASN A 798 40.42 0.91 -26.62
C ASN A 798 40.63 0.53 -25.14
N ARG A 799 39.64 0.75 -24.25
CA ARG A 799 39.76 0.52 -22.79
C ARG A 799 38.58 -0.24 -22.16
N GLY A 800 37.47 -0.41 -22.87
CA GLY A 800 36.19 -0.75 -22.25
C GLY A 800 35.69 0.38 -21.35
N TRP A 801 34.98 0.04 -20.28
CA TRP A 801 34.61 0.97 -19.20
C TRP A 801 35.78 1.22 -18.25
N TYR A 802 35.99 2.47 -17.86
CA TYR A 802 37.04 2.94 -16.95
C TYR A 802 36.55 4.13 -16.12
N THR A 803 37.09 4.33 -14.92
CA THR A 803 36.77 5.49 -14.07
C THR A 803 37.39 6.77 -14.65
N GLY A 804 36.60 7.84 -14.75
CA GLY A 804 37.05 9.15 -15.22
C GLY A 804 37.60 10.05 -14.11
N ASP A 805 38.34 11.08 -14.50
CA ASP A 805 39.15 11.91 -13.60
C ASP A 805 38.33 12.76 -12.61
N LEU A 806 37.02 12.91 -12.85
CA LEU A 806 36.13 13.72 -11.99
C LEU A 806 36.06 13.18 -10.55
N GLY A 807 35.94 11.86 -10.40
CA GLY A 807 35.85 11.22 -9.08
C GLY A 807 37.10 11.45 -8.22
N ALA A 808 38.27 11.58 -8.85
CA ALA A 808 39.53 11.88 -8.17
C ALA A 808 39.56 13.29 -7.53
N LYS A 809 38.75 14.23 -8.02
CA LYS A 809 38.62 15.59 -7.45
C LYS A 809 37.77 15.63 -6.17
N LYS A 810 37.06 14.55 -5.84
CA LYS A 810 36.20 14.40 -4.63
C LYS A 810 35.24 15.58 -4.41
N PHE A 811 34.60 16.06 -5.47
CA PHE A 811 33.63 17.15 -5.36
C PHE A 811 32.34 16.68 -4.68
N VAL A 812 32.24 16.92 -3.38
CA VAL A 812 31.02 16.68 -2.59
C VAL A 812 29.93 17.68 -2.98
N VAL A 813 28.70 17.18 -3.16
CA VAL A 813 27.48 17.94 -3.49
C VAL A 813 26.34 17.51 -2.54
N ALA A 814 25.11 18.01 -2.73
CA ALA A 814 23.97 17.61 -1.91
C ALA A 814 23.50 16.16 -2.21
N PRO A 815 22.99 15.40 -1.22
CA PRO A 815 22.44 14.05 -1.41
C PRO A 815 21.16 14.01 -2.26
N TYR A 816 20.48 15.16 -2.38
CA TYR A 816 19.32 15.35 -3.25
C TYR A 816 19.67 16.02 -4.58
N SER A 817 20.97 16.24 -4.85
CA SER A 817 21.45 16.95 -6.03
C SER A 817 21.02 16.27 -7.32
N LYS A 818 20.66 17.12 -8.28
CA LYS A 818 20.45 16.77 -9.68
C LYS A 818 21.74 17.14 -10.43
N ILE A 819 22.21 16.31 -11.36
CA ILE A 819 23.37 16.58 -12.24
C ILE A 819 22.88 16.88 -13.66
N ALA A 820 23.27 17.99 -14.27
CA ALA A 820 23.17 18.18 -15.73
C ALA A 820 24.56 18.19 -16.37
N ALA A 821 24.68 17.81 -17.63
CA ALA A 821 25.95 17.91 -18.36
C ALA A 821 25.75 18.36 -19.81
N THR A 822 26.74 19.06 -20.37
CA THR A 822 26.78 19.41 -21.79
C THR A 822 28.22 19.48 -22.32
N PHE A 823 28.38 19.20 -23.60
CA PHE A 823 29.61 19.43 -24.36
C PHE A 823 29.59 20.87 -24.91
N LEU A 824 30.72 21.57 -24.88
CA LEU A 824 30.79 22.93 -25.41
C LEU A 824 30.99 22.92 -26.93
N ALA A 825 30.20 23.72 -27.65
CA ALA A 825 30.22 23.84 -29.11
C ALA A 825 31.46 24.59 -29.67
N THR A 826 32.65 24.24 -29.17
CA THR A 826 33.96 24.79 -29.52
C THR A 826 34.79 23.88 -30.42
N GLY A 827 34.38 22.61 -30.57
CA GLY A 827 35.05 21.61 -31.42
C GLY A 827 36.23 20.89 -30.77
N SER A 828 36.62 21.27 -29.55
CA SER A 828 37.58 20.56 -28.70
C SER A 828 36.85 19.81 -27.56
N LEU A 829 37.51 18.87 -26.88
CA LEU A 829 36.89 18.14 -25.76
C LEU A 829 36.75 19.05 -24.54
N GLN A 830 35.62 19.76 -24.47
CA GLN A 830 35.28 20.67 -23.39
C GLN A 830 33.89 20.34 -22.85
N LEU A 831 33.79 20.20 -21.54
CA LEU A 831 32.62 19.67 -20.85
C LEU A 831 32.22 20.60 -19.72
N ARG A 832 30.92 20.68 -19.45
CA ARG A 832 30.35 21.28 -18.23
C ARG A 832 29.43 20.30 -17.57
N VAL A 833 29.53 20.21 -16.25
CA VAL A 833 28.66 19.42 -15.37
C VAL A 833 28.14 20.37 -14.28
N TYR A 834 26.85 20.37 -14.01
CA TYR A 834 26.20 21.25 -13.04
C TYR A 834 25.54 20.41 -11.97
N ALA A 835 25.80 20.70 -10.69
CA ALA A 835 25.23 19.97 -9.56
C ALA A 835 24.89 20.91 -8.38
N GLN A 836 23.94 20.53 -7.55
CA GLN A 836 23.49 21.34 -6.41
C GLN A 836 24.33 21.09 -5.15
N LEU A 837 24.86 22.15 -4.56
CA LEU A 837 25.57 22.12 -3.28
C LEU A 837 24.61 22.03 -2.08
N PRO A 838 25.07 21.61 -0.88
CA PRO A 838 24.21 21.50 0.31
C PRO A 838 23.56 22.81 0.79
N ASP A 839 24.06 23.96 0.36
CA ASP A 839 23.46 25.30 0.56
C ASP A 839 22.31 25.61 -0.43
N ASN A 840 21.97 24.66 -1.29
CA ASN A 840 21.00 24.72 -2.39
C ASN A 840 21.42 25.55 -3.61
N THR A 841 22.67 26.03 -3.67
CA THR A 841 23.20 26.70 -4.87
C THR A 841 23.62 25.72 -5.96
N ILE A 842 23.59 26.15 -7.23
CA ILE A 842 23.96 25.33 -8.38
C ILE A 842 25.38 25.64 -8.82
N GLN A 843 26.27 24.66 -8.74
CA GLN A 843 27.70 24.78 -9.04
C GLN A 843 28.03 24.18 -10.41
N GLU A 844 28.67 24.96 -11.26
CA GLU A 844 29.32 24.52 -12.49
C GLU A 844 30.68 23.87 -12.19
N TYR A 845 30.94 22.75 -12.85
CA TYR A 845 32.21 22.04 -12.88
C TYR A 845 32.64 21.91 -14.35
N GLY A 846 33.84 22.38 -14.66
CA GLY A 846 34.35 22.43 -16.03
C GLY A 846 35.55 21.52 -16.26
N TYR A 847 35.63 20.97 -17.47
CA TYR A 847 36.82 20.34 -18.02
C TYR A 847 37.10 21.04 -19.35
N ASP A 848 38.17 21.83 -19.41
CA ASP A 848 38.51 22.62 -20.60
C ASP A 848 39.70 22.06 -21.40
N SER A 849 40.48 21.17 -20.78
CA SER A 849 41.55 20.41 -21.41
C SER A 849 42.00 19.23 -20.53
N ALA A 850 42.76 18.30 -21.11
CA ALA A 850 43.46 17.27 -20.32
C ALA A 850 44.59 17.81 -19.42
N SER A 851 45.03 19.06 -19.61
CA SER A 851 46.07 19.71 -18.80
C SER A 851 45.54 20.50 -17.60
N SER A 852 44.29 20.97 -17.65
CA SER A 852 43.55 21.50 -16.48
C SER A 852 42.85 20.37 -15.72
N GLY A 853 42.25 19.44 -16.46
CA GLY A 853 41.33 18.46 -15.92
C GLY A 853 40.06 19.15 -15.39
N TRP A 854 39.43 18.54 -14.39
CA TRP A 854 38.18 19.02 -13.80
C TRP A 854 38.38 20.11 -12.72
N GLU A 855 37.68 21.23 -12.83
CA GLU A 855 37.74 22.37 -11.92
C GLU A 855 36.34 22.88 -11.54
N LYS A 856 36.21 23.58 -10.41
CA LYS A 856 34.98 24.34 -10.09
C LYS A 856 34.99 25.65 -10.88
N GLN A 857 33.89 25.95 -11.56
CA GLN A 857 33.70 27.21 -12.28
C GLN A 857 32.54 28.01 -11.64
N THR A 858 31.61 28.53 -12.42
CA THR A 858 30.61 29.50 -11.96
C THR A 858 29.60 28.87 -10.98
N ASN A 859 29.30 29.57 -9.89
CA ASN A 859 28.10 29.26 -9.11
C ASN A 859 26.94 30.09 -9.67
N LEU A 860 25.87 29.41 -10.10
CA LEU A 860 24.71 30.03 -10.76
C LEU A 860 23.70 30.63 -9.76
N GLY A 861 23.92 30.46 -8.45
CA GLY A 861 23.03 30.93 -7.39
C GLY A 861 22.04 29.87 -6.89
N SER A 862 21.12 30.30 -6.02
CA SER A 862 20.20 29.43 -5.28
C SER A 862 19.08 28.82 -6.13
N ALA A 863 18.77 27.55 -5.88
CA ALA A 863 17.64 26.83 -6.45
C ALA A 863 16.79 26.15 -5.36
N VAL A 864 15.65 25.55 -5.73
CA VAL A 864 14.90 24.64 -4.86
C VAL A 864 15.75 23.43 -4.49
N ALA A 865 15.69 22.96 -3.23
CA ALA A 865 16.35 21.74 -2.77
C ALA A 865 15.92 20.51 -3.59
N GLY A 866 16.77 20.02 -4.48
CA GLY A 866 16.47 18.94 -5.44
C GLY A 866 15.83 19.40 -6.75
N SER A 867 16.01 20.68 -7.14
CA SER A 867 15.62 21.23 -8.44
C SER A 867 16.15 20.38 -9.59
N SER A 868 15.33 20.12 -10.61
CA SER A 868 15.83 19.64 -11.90
C SER A 868 16.79 20.68 -12.52
N ILE A 869 17.67 20.21 -13.41
CA ILE A 869 18.66 21.03 -14.12
C ILE A 869 18.73 20.53 -15.56
N ALA A 870 18.66 21.46 -16.51
CA ALA A 870 18.81 21.23 -17.95
C ALA A 870 19.87 22.19 -18.51
N THR A 871 20.79 21.76 -19.37
CA THR A 871 21.87 22.64 -19.90
C THR A 871 22.33 22.31 -21.32
N THR A 872 22.22 23.25 -22.27
CA THR A 872 22.67 23.07 -23.68
C THR A 872 23.70 24.12 -24.04
N SER A 873 24.68 23.76 -24.87
CA SER A 873 25.53 24.72 -25.56
C SER A 873 25.28 24.72 -27.07
N PHE A 874 25.59 25.85 -27.71
CA PHE A 874 25.56 26.03 -29.16
C PHE A 874 26.54 27.13 -29.57
N ASN A 875 26.81 27.26 -30.87
CA ASN A 875 27.73 28.26 -31.41
C ASN A 875 27.23 28.71 -32.79
N ILE A 876 26.80 29.98 -32.88
CA ILE A 876 26.41 30.65 -34.14
C ILE A 876 27.53 31.58 -34.59
N SER A 877 27.98 32.44 -33.66
CA SER A 877 29.06 33.42 -33.82
C SER A 877 30.10 33.34 -32.70
N SER A 878 29.69 32.82 -31.54
CA SER A 878 30.56 32.49 -30.40
C SER A 878 29.87 31.43 -29.53
N LEU A 879 30.62 30.78 -28.64
CA LEU A 879 30.06 29.81 -27.71
C LEU A 879 28.99 30.49 -26.82
N SER A 880 27.84 29.82 -26.75
CA SER A 880 26.72 30.14 -25.89
C SER A 880 26.32 28.90 -25.08
N ILE A 881 25.91 29.08 -23.81
CA ILE A 881 25.35 28.03 -22.95
C ILE A 881 24.03 28.54 -22.38
N ARG A 882 23.02 27.67 -22.21
CA ARG A 882 21.75 27.97 -21.52
C ARG A 882 21.47 26.86 -20.51
N THR A 883 21.43 27.21 -19.23
CA THR A 883 21.16 26.32 -18.10
C THR A 883 19.88 26.74 -17.39
N TYR A 884 18.94 25.82 -17.21
CA TYR A 884 17.61 26.08 -16.67
C TYR A 884 17.43 25.38 -15.32
N ILE A 885 16.94 26.12 -14.31
CA ILE A 885 16.76 25.66 -12.92
C ILE A 885 15.47 26.22 -12.32
N GLN A 886 14.98 25.65 -11.22
CA GLN A 886 13.88 26.21 -10.44
C GLN A 886 14.42 27.06 -9.27
N THR A 887 14.08 28.35 -9.28
CA THR A 887 14.43 29.29 -8.21
C THR A 887 13.67 28.99 -6.91
N PRO A 888 14.13 29.49 -5.74
CA PRO A 888 13.38 29.37 -4.48
C PRO A 888 11.95 29.95 -4.51
N SER A 889 11.64 30.84 -5.47
CA SER A 889 10.30 31.36 -5.75
C SER A 889 9.42 30.42 -6.60
N LEU A 890 9.80 29.14 -6.72
CA LEU A 890 9.18 28.10 -7.56
C LEU A 890 9.13 28.42 -9.08
N SER A 891 9.73 29.53 -9.50
CA SER A 891 9.78 29.92 -10.91
C SER A 891 10.94 29.22 -11.63
N LEU A 892 10.69 28.71 -12.84
CA LEU A 892 11.75 28.19 -13.71
C LEU A 892 12.46 29.38 -14.36
N ALA A 893 13.79 29.40 -14.35
CA ALA A 893 14.60 30.50 -14.85
C ALA A 893 15.80 29.99 -15.66
N GLU A 894 16.17 30.76 -16.67
CA GLU A 894 17.35 30.54 -17.51
C GLU A 894 18.54 31.35 -16.98
N HIS A 895 19.65 30.67 -16.79
CA HIS A 895 20.98 31.25 -16.67
C HIS A 895 21.64 31.08 -18.05
N ALA A 896 22.07 32.19 -18.63
CA ALA A 896 22.63 32.24 -19.97
C ALA A 896 24.10 32.64 -19.90
N TYR A 897 24.95 31.94 -20.63
CA TYR A 897 26.32 32.35 -20.92
C TYR A 897 26.43 32.69 -22.40
N ASP A 898 26.99 33.85 -22.73
CA ASP A 898 27.51 34.15 -24.07
C ASP A 898 28.97 34.57 -23.92
N SER A 899 29.85 34.15 -24.82
CA SER A 899 31.29 34.48 -24.75
C SER A 899 31.58 35.99 -24.71
N SER A 900 30.66 36.82 -25.20
CA SER A 900 30.73 38.28 -25.21
C SER A 900 30.14 38.97 -23.97
N LYS A 901 29.50 38.21 -23.06
CA LYS A 901 28.81 38.74 -21.86
C LYS A 901 29.23 38.07 -20.55
N GLY A 902 29.75 36.85 -20.60
CA GLY A 902 29.81 35.97 -19.42
C GLY A 902 28.43 35.42 -19.06
N TRP A 903 28.25 35.02 -17.79
CA TRP A 903 26.97 34.55 -17.26
C TRP A 903 26.02 35.71 -16.90
N TYR A 904 24.76 35.60 -17.29
CA TYR A 904 23.67 36.54 -17.01
C TYR A 904 22.32 35.81 -16.89
N THR A 905 21.28 36.47 -16.36
CA THR A 905 19.92 35.90 -16.35
C THR A 905 19.29 36.03 -17.74
N GLY A 906 18.83 34.91 -18.30
CA GLY A 906 18.20 34.85 -19.61
C GLY A 906 16.77 35.36 -19.65
N ALA A 907 16.13 35.18 -20.82
CA ALA A 907 14.79 35.69 -21.09
C ALA A 907 13.69 34.65 -20.80
N PHE A 908 14.03 33.36 -20.65
CA PHE A 908 13.07 32.34 -20.26
C PHE A 908 12.65 32.48 -18.80
N SER A 909 11.34 32.53 -18.57
CA SER A 909 10.77 32.37 -17.23
C SER A 909 9.42 31.65 -17.28
N ILE A 910 9.18 30.77 -16.31
CA ILE A 910 7.86 30.20 -16.02
C ILE A 910 7.55 30.46 -14.55
N SER A 911 6.57 31.32 -14.29
CA SER A 911 6.08 31.63 -12.95
C SER A 911 5.34 30.44 -12.34
N SER A 912 5.67 30.08 -11.10
CA SER A 912 4.93 29.10 -10.29
C SER A 912 4.80 27.69 -10.92
N ALA A 913 5.92 27.09 -11.32
CA ALA A 913 5.96 25.66 -11.63
C ALA A 913 5.85 24.81 -10.34
N PRO A 914 5.37 23.55 -10.39
CA PRO A 914 5.30 22.70 -9.20
C PRO A 914 6.69 22.49 -8.57
N PRO A 915 6.80 22.30 -7.24
CA PRO A 915 8.10 22.09 -6.58
C PRO A 915 8.86 20.88 -7.16
N ARG A 916 10.13 21.10 -7.53
CA ARG A 916 11.00 20.13 -8.21
C ARG A 916 10.46 19.67 -9.58
N ALA A 917 9.74 20.54 -10.31
CA ALA A 917 9.35 20.30 -11.69
C ALA A 917 10.54 19.78 -12.51
N ALA A 918 10.33 18.71 -13.28
CA ALA A 918 11.32 18.26 -14.25
C ALA A 918 11.51 19.33 -15.34
N ILE A 919 12.76 19.50 -15.76
CA ILE A 919 13.14 20.38 -16.87
C ILE A 919 14.03 19.56 -17.81
N ALA A 920 13.72 19.59 -19.09
CA ALA A 920 14.58 19.08 -20.16
C ALA A 920 14.63 20.13 -21.26
N ALA A 921 15.78 20.39 -21.87
CA ALA A 921 15.85 21.38 -22.95
C ALA A 921 16.77 20.91 -24.07
N THR A 922 16.76 21.57 -25.23
CA THR A 922 17.73 21.30 -26.30
C THR A 922 17.89 22.52 -27.18
N SER A 923 18.90 22.52 -28.05
CA SER A 923 19.11 23.55 -29.06
C SER A 923 19.45 22.95 -30.42
N PHE A 924 19.10 23.66 -31.49
CA PHE A 924 19.47 23.30 -32.86
C PHE A 924 19.46 24.54 -33.76
N SER A 925 20.26 24.54 -34.82
CA SER A 925 20.31 25.67 -35.76
C SER A 925 19.11 25.69 -36.71
N LEU A 926 18.48 26.86 -36.86
CA LEU A 926 17.49 27.17 -37.89
C LEU A 926 18.08 28.21 -38.84
N ALA A 927 18.63 27.77 -39.97
CA ALA A 927 19.30 28.61 -40.96
C ALA A 927 20.39 29.54 -40.36
N SER A 928 20.04 30.78 -40.01
CA SER A 928 20.93 31.80 -39.42
C SER A 928 20.61 32.15 -37.96
N THR A 929 19.73 31.41 -37.29
CA THR A 929 19.32 31.60 -35.89
C THR A 929 19.39 30.27 -35.12
N ILE A 930 19.23 30.31 -33.80
CA ILE A 930 19.14 29.13 -32.94
C ILE A 930 17.70 28.92 -32.48
N ALA A 931 17.23 27.68 -32.61
CA ALA A 931 16.07 27.20 -31.90
C ALA A 931 16.47 26.71 -30.52
N LEU A 932 15.74 27.13 -29.49
CA LEU A 932 15.76 26.52 -28.15
C LEU A 932 14.41 25.87 -27.91
N ARG A 933 14.40 24.72 -27.23
CA ARG A 933 13.19 24.07 -26.72
C ARG A 933 13.39 23.72 -25.26
N VAL A 934 12.39 23.98 -24.42
CA VAL A 934 12.38 23.66 -22.99
C VAL A 934 11.06 22.97 -22.66
N TYR A 935 11.15 21.78 -22.10
CA TYR A 935 10.03 20.94 -21.68
C TYR A 935 10.00 20.95 -20.17
N HIS A 936 8.87 21.32 -19.58
CA HIS A 936 8.73 21.38 -18.13
C HIS A 936 7.47 20.67 -17.65
N ALA A 937 7.54 20.08 -16.46
CA ALA A 937 6.36 19.55 -15.79
C ALA A 937 5.43 20.70 -15.34
N ALA A 938 4.13 20.45 -15.38
CA ALA A 938 3.07 21.32 -14.88
C ALA A 938 2.27 20.64 -13.75
N ALA A 939 1.52 21.43 -12.98
CA ALA A 939 0.83 20.97 -11.77
C ALA A 939 -0.35 20.00 -12.04
N ASP A 940 -0.81 19.91 -13.29
CA ASP A 940 -1.83 18.97 -13.76
C ASP A 940 -1.27 17.59 -14.21
N ASN A 941 0.03 17.36 -13.98
CA ASN A 941 0.79 16.22 -14.47
C ASN A 941 0.84 16.14 -16.01
N THR A 942 1.09 17.29 -16.65
CA THR A 942 1.52 17.34 -18.06
C THR A 942 2.97 17.79 -18.20
N LEU A 943 3.62 17.35 -19.29
CA LEU A 943 4.90 17.86 -19.77
C LEU A 943 4.62 18.80 -20.95
N ILE A 944 5.05 20.07 -20.82
CA ILE A 944 4.70 21.18 -21.73
C ILE A 944 5.97 21.76 -22.37
N GLU A 945 5.94 21.98 -23.69
CA GLU A 945 7.00 22.65 -24.46
C GLU A 945 6.89 24.18 -24.41
N ARG A 946 8.05 24.82 -24.32
CA ARG A 946 8.31 26.23 -24.57
C ARG A 946 9.37 26.32 -25.65
N ALA A 947 9.14 27.22 -26.60
CA ALA A 947 9.95 27.35 -27.79
C ALA A 947 10.46 28.77 -27.97
N TYR A 948 11.63 28.88 -28.58
CA TYR A 948 12.28 30.12 -29.00
C TYR A 948 12.96 29.81 -30.32
N ASP A 949 12.75 30.63 -31.36
CA ASP A 949 13.34 30.43 -32.70
C ASP A 949 14.14 31.66 -33.19
N GLY A 950 14.52 32.55 -32.27
CA GLY A 950 15.26 33.78 -32.54
C GLY A 950 14.54 35.05 -32.12
N ASP A 951 13.21 35.00 -32.00
CA ASP A 951 12.37 36.12 -31.56
C ASP A 951 11.33 35.66 -30.51
N GLY A 952 11.55 36.04 -29.26
CA GLY A 952 10.67 35.74 -28.12
C GLY A 952 10.59 34.26 -27.69
N TRP A 953 10.11 34.06 -26.46
CA TRP A 953 9.70 32.74 -25.96
C TRP A 953 8.19 32.57 -26.12
N TYR A 954 7.76 31.47 -26.71
CA TYR A 954 6.36 31.14 -26.96
C TYR A 954 5.98 29.73 -26.47
N ALA A 955 4.69 29.40 -26.46
CA ALA A 955 4.20 28.07 -26.09
C ALA A 955 4.35 27.10 -27.28
N GLY A 956 4.97 25.95 -27.04
CA GLY A 956 5.16 24.92 -28.07
C GLY A 956 3.89 24.14 -28.38
N ALA A 957 4.01 23.19 -29.31
CA ALA A 957 2.94 22.29 -29.70
C ALA A 957 2.87 21.03 -28.82
N PHE A 958 3.90 20.76 -28.00
CA PHE A 958 3.90 19.63 -27.09
C PHE A 958 3.16 19.93 -25.78
N VAL A 959 2.06 19.21 -25.55
CA VAL A 959 1.43 19.03 -24.24
C VAL A 959 1.04 17.57 -24.14
N GLN A 960 1.61 16.82 -23.19
CA GLN A 960 1.29 15.41 -22.99
C GLN A 960 1.19 15.05 -21.50
N ARG A 961 0.26 14.16 -21.15
CA ARG A 961 0.13 13.63 -19.77
C ARG A 961 1.36 12.83 -19.37
N SER A 962 1.80 12.99 -18.13
CA SER A 962 2.87 12.24 -17.50
C SER A 962 2.45 11.64 -16.17
N ILE A 963 3.26 10.72 -15.62
CA ILE A 963 3.13 10.34 -14.22
C ILE A 963 3.50 11.52 -13.28
N PRO A 964 2.95 11.58 -12.06
CA PRO A 964 3.37 12.56 -11.05
C PRO A 964 4.83 12.38 -10.67
N GLY A 965 5.61 13.44 -10.84
CA GLY A 965 7.06 13.43 -10.56
C GLY A 965 7.94 12.86 -11.67
N THR A 966 7.40 12.62 -12.89
CA THR A 966 8.21 12.17 -14.04
C THR A 966 9.45 13.03 -14.19
N GLN A 967 10.52 12.44 -14.67
CA GLN A 967 11.66 13.18 -15.21
C GLN A 967 11.58 13.15 -16.74
N ALA A 968 12.41 13.95 -17.42
CA ALA A 968 12.36 14.10 -18.87
C ALA A 968 13.75 14.24 -19.48
N ALA A 969 13.89 13.84 -20.75
CA ALA A 969 15.02 14.18 -21.60
C ALA A 969 14.55 14.59 -23.01
N VAL A 970 15.37 15.36 -23.73
CA VAL A 970 15.07 15.75 -25.12
C VAL A 970 16.32 15.91 -25.99
N ILE A 971 16.23 15.44 -27.22
CA ILE A 971 17.23 15.55 -28.27
C ILE A 971 16.65 16.32 -29.46
N ALA A 972 17.50 17.10 -30.14
CA ALA A 972 17.34 17.44 -31.54
C ALA A 972 18.27 16.53 -32.38
N TRP A 973 17.69 15.72 -33.27
CA TRP A 973 18.41 14.82 -34.16
C TRP A 973 18.22 15.29 -35.60
N THR A 974 19.31 15.56 -36.31
CA THR A 974 19.30 16.40 -37.52
C THR A 974 19.72 15.68 -38.81
N SER A 975 20.01 14.38 -38.75
CA SER A 975 20.53 13.59 -39.89
C SER A 975 19.50 13.34 -41.00
N GLU A 976 18.22 13.29 -40.68
CA GLU A 976 17.11 13.14 -41.63
C GLU A 976 16.22 14.40 -41.67
N GLY A 977 16.84 15.58 -41.49
CA GLY A 977 16.16 16.81 -41.10
C GLY A 977 15.91 16.85 -39.58
N THR A 978 15.49 18.01 -39.07
CA THR A 978 15.35 18.22 -37.61
C THR A 978 14.15 17.45 -37.04
N GLN A 979 14.43 16.33 -36.39
CA GLN A 979 13.49 15.62 -35.52
C GLN A 979 13.74 16.02 -34.07
N LEU A 980 12.69 16.38 -33.33
CA LEU A 980 12.77 16.49 -31.86
C LEU A 980 12.30 15.18 -31.25
N ARG A 981 13.00 14.68 -30.23
CA ARG A 981 12.65 13.43 -29.56
C ARG A 981 12.65 13.62 -28.05
N VAL A 982 11.48 13.42 -27.43
CA VAL A 982 11.20 13.72 -26.02
C VAL A 982 10.88 12.41 -25.28
N TYR A 983 11.53 12.21 -24.14
CA TYR A 983 11.53 10.95 -23.39
C TYR A 983 11.07 11.20 -21.97
N PHE A 984 10.03 10.50 -21.51
CA PHE A 984 9.47 10.60 -20.15
C PHE A 984 8.49 9.44 -19.88
N GLN A 985 8.13 9.23 -18.61
CA GLN A 985 7.15 8.22 -18.22
C GLN A 985 5.73 8.81 -18.36
N ASN A 986 5.01 8.43 -19.41
CA ASN A 986 3.67 8.96 -19.71
C ASN A 986 2.51 8.18 -19.05
N GLY A 987 2.82 7.12 -18.29
CA GLY A 987 1.84 6.26 -17.63
C GLY A 987 1.20 5.17 -18.50
N THR A 988 1.50 5.06 -19.81
CA THR A 988 0.99 3.98 -20.68
C THR A 988 1.55 2.61 -20.25
N GLN A 989 2.83 2.59 -19.86
CA GLN A 989 3.44 1.54 -19.05
C GLN A 989 4.10 2.28 -17.89
N VAL A 990 3.70 1.96 -16.65
CA VAL A 990 3.94 2.82 -15.47
C VAL A 990 5.43 3.11 -15.24
N THR A 991 6.29 2.12 -15.47
CA THR A 991 7.76 2.22 -15.39
C THR A 991 8.44 2.50 -16.73
N GLY A 992 7.78 2.26 -17.87
CA GLY A 992 8.38 2.40 -19.19
C GLY A 992 8.57 3.85 -19.63
N VAL A 993 9.76 4.18 -20.16
CA VAL A 993 10.02 5.50 -20.76
C VAL A 993 9.44 5.55 -22.17
N SER A 994 8.42 6.38 -22.40
CA SER A 994 7.90 6.59 -23.75
C SER A 994 8.73 7.61 -24.54
N GLU A 995 8.79 7.43 -25.85
CA GLU A 995 9.31 8.42 -26.81
C GLU A 995 8.16 9.11 -27.53
N TRP A 996 8.30 10.42 -27.69
CA TRP A 996 7.54 11.22 -28.64
C TRP A 996 8.49 11.84 -29.66
N VAL A 997 8.11 11.77 -30.94
CA VAL A 997 8.89 12.29 -32.07
C VAL A 997 8.12 13.43 -32.73
N TRP A 998 8.81 14.53 -33.00
CA TRP A 998 8.36 15.59 -33.88
C TRP A 998 9.06 15.47 -35.23
N SER A 999 8.32 15.61 -36.32
CA SER A 999 8.91 15.74 -37.67
C SER A 999 8.07 16.65 -38.57
N ASN A 1000 6.74 16.47 -38.53
CA ASN A 1000 5.75 17.36 -39.16
C ASN A 1000 4.55 17.56 -38.20
N GLY A 1001 4.85 17.70 -36.91
CA GLY A 1001 3.89 17.50 -35.81
C GLY A 1001 4.33 16.36 -34.88
N TRP A 1002 3.72 16.30 -33.69
CA TRP A 1002 4.08 15.37 -32.61
C TRP A 1002 3.33 14.03 -32.69
N VAL A 1003 4.06 12.93 -32.64
CA VAL A 1003 3.53 11.55 -32.58
C VAL A 1003 4.23 10.74 -31.49
N LYS A 1004 3.56 9.73 -30.92
CA LYS A 1004 4.20 8.76 -30.03
C LYS A 1004 5.08 7.83 -30.87
N GLY A 1005 6.39 7.84 -30.64
CA GLY A 1005 7.37 7.01 -31.35
C GLY A 1005 7.46 5.60 -30.77
N ALA A 1006 7.70 5.51 -29.46
CA ALA A 1006 7.71 4.26 -28.71
C ALA A 1006 6.80 4.36 -27.48
N ALA A 1007 5.99 3.32 -27.24
CA ALA A 1007 5.15 3.24 -26.05
C ALA A 1007 5.99 3.06 -24.77
N ALA A 1008 7.08 2.29 -24.86
CA ALA A 1008 8.12 2.21 -23.84
C ALA A 1008 9.47 1.86 -24.47
N ILE A 1009 10.54 2.29 -23.80
CA ILE A 1009 11.95 2.10 -24.16
C ILE A 1009 12.67 1.51 -22.94
N PRO A 1010 13.49 0.47 -23.11
CA PRO A 1010 13.58 -0.33 -24.34
C PRO A 1010 12.27 -1.12 -24.53
N PRO A 1011 11.97 -1.60 -25.76
CA PRO A 1011 10.78 -2.40 -25.99
C PRO A 1011 10.79 -3.66 -25.12
N ALA A 1012 9.61 -4.16 -24.79
CA ALA A 1012 9.46 -5.48 -24.19
C ALA A 1012 10.15 -6.55 -25.07
N ALA A 1013 10.73 -7.57 -24.42
CA ALA A 1013 11.19 -8.76 -25.12
C ALA A 1013 10.02 -9.39 -25.88
N GLN A 1014 10.26 -9.78 -27.14
CA GLN A 1014 9.32 -10.51 -28.00
C GLN A 1014 9.61 -12.01 -27.97
#